data_AF-A0A2P7THB9-F1
#
_entry.id   AF-A0A2P7THB9-F1
#
_cell.length_a   1.000
_cell.length_b   1.000
_cell.length_c   1.000
_cell.angle_alpha   90.00
_cell.angle_beta   90.00
_cell.angle_gamma   90.00
#
_symmetry.space_group_name_H-M   'P 1'
#
loop_
_entity.id
_entity.type
_entity.pdbx_description
1 polymer ?
#
loop_
_entity_poly.entity_id
_entity_poly.type
_entity_poly.pdbx_seq_one_letter_code
_entity_poly.pdbx_strand_id
1 'polypeptide(L)'
;MARCCSQPFPKLLYAFSPPFLYTSLMFMNMKNKLLLAFFCMFLFLQLNAQDFMMQGWYWDYPKTINGNNWADTIKNKAAALSNAGFTQMWLPPLSNSSSGAFSNGYNPRDLYDLGEFSGPTGFGSRTDVDECIAELNNYGIDAIADVVYNHRDGGLPELNPAVEGWIENYNCTKKNAGDNPFPSDRYQCILPLGGSSLNGAGTYYIKIASASKHPDFYGRTYTLYSWTSQVGFQGLPAQNESEPNGGSDCGTPGNANIIQLGRDVIATIDNVGSCGGSCGVDEFQLTINPADFNPAGDTLRIVMYNSNGNYSDHFIYGIWSTSRNADVQSELKYLTYTNFMSMESGLGGMDYTYFKPNGNPTQLNGDWDWLWFFYDYDQTKQELRDALTNWTDWLWDDAGIRGLRMDAVKHFPPSFVGDLMDHLYDTGRIPDMVVGEFYDGNPSLLANWTNQVMASMNPATLNAIKVRAFDFALRQSLKDACDAFGYDVRNVFNSGMVRASGSSAFNVVTFVNNHDFRDAGQPVQNTPLLAYAYILTNNQLGLPCVYYPDYYGTPIPNAPATYMKPDIDKLIKVHKQNIFGATATDNLSRFGTPYAQSFGGGYANTTLMYQIGGTPSGKDVVVAINFAGGNDTLKLDQGVNTSGGAYHLSPNDTLMDVLKRSKYPYAVVDFLGRMYVQLPPRSYSVWVECSVPQPPVGQNKTVCLGATLPALTVTALPGYTYRWYGAAIGENSLITETGNAYTPPAPALPGTYTYWVEAVNAQGCYSLTRTAVTLTVYPVPDVLANSVVNVTCVGVNNGQVTLQTTGGTPAFSYQWSDGLNTTSATRNSMAPGNYTVTVTDANSCTDSAPVTIAQPPFINNGVLVKVKVFLQGAYAGSGLMSTQLAANNYLPNNQPYGPGTLWNYPGPECVNTIPANIVDWVLVEVRSSANSATVLERRAALLRNDGIVTDLNGSAGVLFGTLTPGVAYHVSVKHRNHVGLLSAAPVTLPNATALDLTVAANINNSSTQAASLSGGAAGMFAGDLYGNGIINYFDYAVYVITPPGINNYMSADANLDGNLDLTDFNWYRTNAGVIGINQIR
;
A
#
# COMPACT_ATOMS: atom_id res chain seq x y z
N MET A 1 -56.72 -1.74 6.18
CA MET A 1 -58.08 -1.45 6.74
C MET A 1 -58.49 -2.61 7.65
N ALA A 2 -59.46 -2.42 8.55
CA ALA A 2 -60.00 -3.50 9.43
C ALA A 2 -61.14 -4.28 8.72
N ARG A 3 -61.72 -5.39 9.19
CA ARG A 3 -61.80 -6.09 10.51
C ARG A 3 -61.68 -7.63 10.28
N CYS A 4 -61.66 -8.58 11.23
CA CYS A 4 -62.57 -8.87 12.37
C CYS A 4 -62.00 -9.92 13.36
N CYS A 5 -62.46 -9.87 14.62
CA CYS A 5 -62.73 -10.93 15.64
C CYS A 5 -61.76 -12.14 15.86
N SER A 6 -61.59 -12.71 17.06
CA SER A 6 -62.33 -12.61 18.35
C SER A 6 -61.42 -12.73 19.61
N GLN A 7 -61.99 -12.44 20.79
CA GLN A 7 -61.39 -12.50 22.15
C GLN A 7 -61.82 -13.79 22.91
N PRO A 8 -61.54 -14.07 24.23
CA PRO A 8 -60.91 -13.24 25.30
C PRO A 8 -59.92 -13.90 26.33
N PHE A 9 -59.22 -13.02 27.10
CA PHE A 9 -58.86 -12.96 28.56
C PHE A 9 -59.07 -14.17 29.54
N PRO A 10 -58.54 -14.20 30.82
CA PRO A 10 -58.02 -13.09 31.66
C PRO A 10 -56.80 -13.28 32.62
N LYS A 11 -56.18 -12.13 32.98
CA LYS A 11 -55.69 -11.66 34.32
C LYS A 11 -54.95 -12.59 35.33
N LEU A 12 -53.83 -12.07 35.87
CA LEU A 12 -53.68 -11.74 37.31
C LEU A 12 -52.47 -10.78 37.57
N LEU A 13 -52.29 -10.23 38.78
CA LEU A 13 -52.86 -8.94 39.21
C LEU A 13 -52.00 -8.29 40.35
N TYR A 14 -51.58 -7.01 40.20
CA TYR A 14 -51.15 -6.08 41.29
C TYR A 14 -49.81 -6.44 42.01
N ALA A 15 -49.14 -5.59 42.82
CA ALA A 15 -49.51 -4.31 43.48
C ALA A 15 -48.31 -3.34 43.74
N PHE A 16 -48.55 -2.02 43.70
CA PHE A 16 -48.11 -0.90 44.59
C PHE A 16 -46.66 -0.83 45.20
N SER A 17 -46.01 0.32 45.47
CA SER A 17 -46.19 1.75 45.10
C SER A 17 -44.94 2.60 45.53
N PRO A 18 -44.78 3.87 45.06
CA PRO A 18 -43.55 4.70 45.17
C PRO A 18 -43.66 5.79 46.31
N PRO A 19 -42.96 6.97 46.42
CA PRO A 19 -42.35 7.86 45.40
C PRO A 19 -41.06 8.66 45.76
N PHE A 20 -40.76 9.66 44.89
CA PHE A 20 -39.74 10.73 44.91
C PHE A 20 -38.39 10.42 44.22
N LEU A 21 -37.80 11.29 43.37
CA LEU A 21 -38.10 12.70 43.03
C LEU A 21 -38.18 13.01 41.49
N TYR A 22 -38.76 14.19 41.21
CA TYR A 22 -38.65 15.07 40.02
C TYR A 22 -39.26 14.69 38.66
N THR A 23 -40.25 15.51 38.28
CA THR A 23 -40.70 15.85 36.92
C THR A 23 -39.82 17.00 36.36
N SER A 24 -39.89 17.47 35.10
CA SER A 24 -40.98 17.41 34.11
C SER A 24 -40.45 17.63 32.67
N LEU A 25 -40.98 16.91 31.68
CA LEU A 25 -41.17 17.45 30.32
C LEU A 25 -42.23 16.63 29.55
N MET A 26 -43.38 17.24 29.24
CA MET A 26 -44.42 16.65 28.38
C MET A 26 -44.90 17.68 27.36
N PHE A 27 -44.32 17.66 26.16
CA PHE A 27 -44.95 18.08 24.91
C PHE A 27 -44.16 17.48 23.73
N MET A 28 -44.83 17.30 22.57
CA MET A 28 -44.33 16.66 21.34
C MET A 28 -44.05 15.13 21.40
N ASN A 29 -45.05 14.29 21.10
CA ASN A 29 -44.76 13.01 20.41
C ASN A 29 -45.94 12.43 19.56
N MET A 30 -46.49 13.24 18.64
CA MET A 30 -47.44 12.75 17.60
C MET A 30 -46.95 12.89 16.15
N LYS A 31 -46.03 13.82 15.84
CA LYS A 31 -45.46 13.91 14.48
C LYS A 31 -44.52 12.74 14.17
N ASN A 32 -43.68 12.33 15.13
CA ASN A 32 -42.64 11.34 14.88
C ASN A 32 -43.19 9.93 14.61
N LYS A 33 -44.38 9.56 15.12
CA LYS A 33 -45.00 8.27 14.81
C LYS A 33 -45.58 8.18 13.40
N LEU A 34 -45.98 9.32 12.79
CA LEU A 34 -46.32 9.35 11.37
C LEU A 34 -45.06 9.41 10.49
N LEU A 35 -44.03 10.13 10.93
CA LEU A 35 -42.72 10.18 10.24
C LEU A 35 -42.06 8.80 10.18
N LEU A 36 -42.07 8.05 11.29
CA LEU A 36 -41.50 6.71 11.35
C LEU A 36 -42.29 5.72 10.47
N ALA A 37 -43.61 5.84 10.41
CA ALA A 37 -44.44 5.04 9.50
C ALA A 37 -44.19 5.38 8.01
N PHE A 38 -43.85 6.63 7.68
CA PHE A 38 -43.43 7.00 6.33
C PHE A 38 -41.99 6.55 6.00
N PHE A 39 -41.08 6.54 6.98
CA PHE A 39 -39.72 6.03 6.80
C PHE A 39 -39.69 4.51 6.58
N CYS A 40 -40.46 3.75 7.35
CA CYS A 40 -40.54 2.29 7.23
C CYS A 40 -41.28 1.79 5.97
N MET A 41 -41.73 2.67 5.07
CA MET A 41 -42.41 2.30 3.82
C MET A 41 -41.61 2.63 2.55
N PHE A 42 -40.36 3.10 2.70
CA PHE A 42 -39.43 3.40 1.59
C PHE A 42 -38.01 2.82 1.80
N LEU A 43 -37.89 1.74 2.58
CA LEU A 43 -36.61 1.09 2.93
C LEU A 43 -36.56 -0.41 2.58
N PHE A 44 -37.19 -0.78 1.46
CA PHE A 44 -36.93 -2.02 0.72
C PHE A 44 -36.29 -1.72 -0.65
N LEU A 45 -35.31 -0.81 -0.65
CA LEU A 45 -34.32 -0.62 -1.71
C LEU A 45 -32.93 -0.69 -1.06
N GLN A 46 -32.52 -1.88 -0.67
CA GLN A 46 -31.10 -2.12 -0.36
C GLN A 46 -30.32 -2.05 -1.68
N LEU A 47 -29.44 -1.04 -1.76
CA LEU A 47 -28.46 -0.89 -2.82
C LEU A 47 -27.31 -1.87 -2.57
N ASN A 48 -27.48 -3.13 -2.96
CA ASN A 48 -26.37 -4.07 -3.04
C ASN A 48 -25.80 -4.01 -4.46
N ALA A 49 -24.51 -3.68 -4.59
CA ALA A 49 -23.82 -3.81 -5.88
C ALA A 49 -23.82 -5.28 -6.30
N GLN A 50 -23.96 -5.59 -7.60
CA GLN A 50 -23.91 -6.97 -8.05
C GLN A 50 -22.64 -7.66 -7.60
N ASP A 51 -22.84 -8.88 -7.11
CA ASP A 51 -21.82 -9.65 -6.42
C ASP A 51 -20.78 -10.24 -7.35
N PHE A 52 -19.57 -10.34 -6.82
CA PHE A 52 -18.44 -10.97 -7.48
C PHE A 52 -17.82 -11.93 -6.47
N MET A 53 -17.83 -13.21 -6.80
CA MET A 53 -17.19 -14.24 -5.97
C MET A 53 -15.74 -14.44 -6.40
N MET A 54 -14.87 -14.71 -5.44
CA MET A 54 -13.54 -15.23 -5.69
C MET A 54 -13.42 -16.63 -5.08
N GLN A 55 -12.96 -17.61 -5.87
CA GLN A 55 -12.38 -18.82 -5.30
C GLN A 55 -10.98 -18.45 -4.81
N GLY A 56 -10.79 -18.35 -3.49
CA GLY A 56 -9.58 -17.83 -2.86
C GLY A 56 -8.38 -18.78 -2.87
N TRP A 57 -8.48 -19.94 -3.51
CA TRP A 57 -7.52 -21.03 -3.38
C TRP A 57 -7.53 -21.93 -4.63
N TYR A 58 -6.59 -22.88 -4.68
CA TYR A 58 -6.39 -23.81 -5.79
C TYR A 58 -5.66 -25.06 -5.29
N TRP A 59 -5.83 -26.22 -5.91
CA TRP A 59 -5.36 -27.53 -5.41
C TRP A 59 -3.92 -27.55 -4.84
N ASP A 60 -3.00 -26.84 -5.50
CA ASP A 60 -1.58 -26.79 -5.19
C ASP A 60 -1.19 -25.61 -4.27
N TYR A 61 -2.14 -25.04 -3.51
CA TYR A 61 -1.86 -23.91 -2.62
C TYR A 61 -0.82 -24.27 -1.53
N PRO A 62 0.07 -23.34 -1.13
CA PRO A 62 1.04 -23.55 -0.05
C PRO A 62 0.39 -23.83 1.30
N LYS A 63 0.35 -25.12 1.67
CA LYS A 63 -0.25 -25.62 2.92
C LYS A 63 0.64 -25.44 4.15
N THR A 64 0.02 -25.42 5.31
CA THR A 64 0.66 -25.33 6.65
C THR A 64 1.75 -26.36 6.90
N ILE A 65 1.62 -27.59 6.37
CA ILE A 65 2.66 -28.63 6.46
C ILE A 65 4.01 -28.21 5.84
N ASN A 66 3.99 -27.23 4.94
CA ASN A 66 5.18 -26.64 4.32
C ASN A 66 5.65 -25.34 5.01
N GLY A 67 5.14 -25.02 6.21
CA GLY A 67 5.46 -23.79 6.95
C GLY A 67 4.81 -22.52 6.37
N ASN A 68 3.70 -22.65 5.64
CA ASN A 68 2.96 -21.52 5.05
C ASN A 68 1.64 -21.27 5.80
N ASN A 69 1.00 -20.13 5.56
CA ASN A 69 -0.33 -19.83 6.11
C ASN A 69 -1.21 -19.24 4.99
N TRP A 70 -2.20 -20.00 4.53
CA TRP A 70 -3.05 -19.56 3.42
C TRP A 70 -4.19 -18.67 3.90
N ALA A 71 -4.69 -18.89 5.12
CA ALA A 71 -5.62 -17.99 5.78
C ALA A 71 -5.01 -16.58 5.96
N ASP A 72 -3.75 -16.47 6.44
CA ASP A 72 -3.00 -15.19 6.40
C ASP A 72 -2.90 -14.62 4.99
N THR A 73 -2.68 -15.46 3.99
CA THR A 73 -2.53 -15.02 2.60
C THR A 73 -3.81 -14.38 2.07
N ILE A 74 -5.00 -14.82 2.51
CA ILE A 74 -6.29 -14.23 2.14
C ILE A 74 -6.64 -13.03 3.03
N LYS A 75 -6.41 -13.12 4.35
CA LYS A 75 -6.54 -12.01 5.33
C LYS A 75 -5.82 -10.74 4.83
N ASN A 76 -4.53 -10.87 4.50
CA ASN A 76 -3.70 -9.77 3.99
C ASN A 76 -4.11 -9.24 2.59
N LYS A 77 -5.10 -9.84 1.93
CA LYS A 77 -5.64 -9.40 0.63
C LYS A 77 -7.05 -8.80 0.71
N ALA A 78 -7.79 -8.98 1.81
CA ALA A 78 -9.20 -8.58 1.94
C ALA A 78 -9.45 -7.13 1.50
N ALA A 79 -8.65 -6.18 2.01
CA ALA A 79 -8.70 -4.77 1.61
C ALA A 79 -8.54 -4.56 0.10
N ALA A 80 -7.60 -5.26 -0.54
CA ALA A 80 -7.31 -5.11 -1.97
C ALA A 80 -8.36 -5.78 -2.88
N LEU A 81 -9.05 -6.80 -2.37
CA LEU A 81 -10.13 -7.52 -3.06
C LEU A 81 -11.46 -6.77 -2.96
N SER A 82 -11.78 -6.19 -1.81
CA SER A 82 -12.94 -5.31 -1.61
C SER A 82 -12.82 -4.05 -2.50
N ASN A 83 -11.62 -3.43 -2.55
CA ASN A 83 -11.33 -2.32 -3.46
C ASN A 83 -11.38 -2.71 -4.95
N ALA A 84 -11.09 -3.97 -5.30
CA ALA A 84 -11.30 -4.49 -6.66
C ALA A 84 -12.79 -4.74 -6.97
N GLY A 85 -13.60 -4.98 -5.94
CA GLY A 85 -15.05 -5.12 -6.02
C GLY A 85 -15.59 -6.51 -5.72
N PHE A 86 -14.78 -7.44 -5.19
CA PHE A 86 -15.28 -8.71 -4.69
C PHE A 86 -16.18 -8.51 -3.45
N THR A 87 -17.21 -9.36 -3.33
CA THR A 87 -18.17 -9.35 -2.21
C THR A 87 -18.35 -10.72 -1.57
N GLN A 88 -17.87 -11.81 -2.22
CA GLN A 88 -17.97 -13.18 -1.70
C GLN A 88 -16.61 -13.87 -1.86
N MET A 89 -16.16 -14.61 -0.84
CA MET A 89 -14.89 -15.34 -0.83
C MET A 89 -15.11 -16.82 -0.53
N TRP A 90 -15.01 -17.67 -1.56
CA TRP A 90 -15.01 -19.13 -1.40
C TRP A 90 -13.65 -19.59 -0.89
N LEU A 91 -13.64 -20.04 0.37
CA LEU A 91 -12.51 -20.63 1.08
C LEU A 91 -12.39 -22.14 0.78
N PRO A 92 -11.25 -22.81 1.01
CA PRO A 92 -11.22 -24.28 0.99
C PRO A 92 -12.10 -24.87 2.12
N PRO A 93 -12.43 -26.18 2.09
CA PRO A 93 -13.11 -26.81 3.21
C PRO A 93 -12.30 -26.63 4.49
N LEU A 94 -12.95 -26.06 5.52
CA LEU A 94 -12.27 -25.58 6.72
C LEU A 94 -11.98 -26.68 7.74
N SER A 95 -12.71 -27.79 7.68
CA SER A 95 -12.60 -28.91 8.63
C SER A 95 -11.34 -29.74 8.45
N ASN A 96 -10.85 -30.29 9.55
CA ASN A 96 -9.75 -31.24 9.60
C ASN A 96 -10.10 -32.55 8.86
N SER A 97 -9.08 -33.16 8.25
CA SER A 97 -9.22 -34.20 7.24
C SER A 97 -8.49 -35.49 7.62
N SER A 98 -8.76 -36.60 6.92
CA SER A 98 -8.03 -37.86 7.12
C SER A 98 -6.55 -37.79 6.75
N SER A 99 -6.10 -36.70 6.12
CA SER A 99 -4.68 -36.40 5.82
C SER A 99 -4.15 -35.15 6.54
N GLY A 100 -4.92 -34.57 7.47
CA GLY A 100 -4.56 -33.36 8.22
C GLY A 100 -4.06 -32.21 7.33
N ALA A 101 -2.94 -31.61 7.74
CA ALA A 101 -2.27 -30.49 7.07
C ALA A 101 -1.81 -30.73 5.61
N PHE A 102 -1.84 -31.97 5.11
CA PHE A 102 -1.53 -32.28 3.70
C PHE A 102 -2.73 -32.05 2.76
N SER A 103 -3.97 -32.04 3.26
CA SER A 103 -5.16 -32.00 2.42
C SER A 103 -5.54 -30.61 1.90
N ASN A 104 -6.35 -30.59 0.85
CA ASN A 104 -7.17 -29.44 0.47
C ASN A 104 -8.46 -29.31 1.29
N GLY A 105 -8.93 -30.37 1.94
CA GLY A 105 -10.11 -30.40 2.83
C GLY A 105 -11.21 -31.38 2.44
N TYR A 106 -11.19 -31.94 1.21
CA TYR A 106 -12.30 -32.75 0.68
C TYR A 106 -12.47 -34.15 1.26
N ASN A 107 -11.57 -34.61 2.14
CA ASN A 107 -11.66 -35.85 2.90
C ASN A 107 -11.94 -35.55 4.39
N PRO A 108 -13.10 -34.98 4.76
CA PRO A 108 -13.37 -34.47 6.09
C PRO A 108 -13.40 -35.58 7.14
N ARG A 109 -12.73 -35.37 8.27
CA ARG A 109 -12.63 -36.32 9.38
C ARG A 109 -13.34 -35.84 10.63
N ASP A 110 -12.90 -34.70 11.16
CA ASP A 110 -13.56 -34.04 12.27
C ASP A 110 -14.15 -32.73 11.76
N LEU A 111 -15.48 -32.72 11.59
CA LEU A 111 -16.22 -31.59 11.04
C LEU A 111 -16.08 -30.34 11.93
N TYR A 112 -15.89 -30.52 13.23
CA TYR A 112 -15.86 -29.47 14.26
C TYR A 112 -14.43 -29.13 14.73
N ASP A 113 -13.40 -29.56 13.99
CA ASP A 113 -12.00 -29.14 14.16
C ASP A 113 -11.59 -28.34 12.92
N LEU A 114 -11.32 -27.04 13.05
CA LEU A 114 -10.77 -26.18 11.99
C LEU A 114 -9.25 -26.01 12.14
N GLY A 115 -8.62 -26.86 12.96
CA GLY A 115 -7.19 -26.88 13.22
C GLY A 115 -6.81 -26.49 14.66
N GLU A 116 -7.75 -26.58 15.61
CA GLU A 116 -7.50 -26.43 17.04
C GLU A 116 -7.22 -27.75 17.79
N PHE A 117 -7.63 -28.91 17.28
CA PHE A 117 -7.47 -30.20 17.97
C PHE A 117 -6.31 -31.04 17.41
N SER A 118 -6.38 -31.55 16.17
CA SER A 118 -5.29 -32.37 15.59
C SER A 118 -4.07 -31.55 15.13
N GLY A 119 -4.05 -30.24 15.39
CA GLY A 119 -3.15 -29.28 14.77
C GLY A 119 -3.72 -28.70 13.47
N PRO A 120 -3.02 -27.74 12.84
CA PRO A 120 -3.58 -26.91 11.76
C PRO A 120 -4.01 -27.73 10.53
N THR A 121 -5.10 -27.30 9.90
CA THR A 121 -5.52 -27.81 8.59
C THR A 121 -4.58 -27.32 7.50
N GLY A 122 -4.76 -27.76 6.25
CA GLY A 122 -3.96 -27.26 5.12
C GLY A 122 -4.02 -25.73 4.98
N PHE A 123 -5.16 -25.11 5.35
CA PHE A 123 -5.46 -23.68 5.18
C PHE A 123 -4.82 -22.80 6.27
N GLY A 124 -4.89 -23.24 7.54
CA GLY A 124 -4.40 -22.51 8.71
C GLY A 124 -4.67 -23.28 10.02
N SER A 125 -4.29 -22.69 11.16
CA SER A 125 -4.87 -23.07 12.46
C SER A 125 -6.21 -22.36 12.67
N ARG A 126 -7.00 -22.79 13.66
CA ARG A 126 -8.29 -22.17 13.99
C ARG A 126 -8.23 -20.65 14.11
N THR A 127 -7.22 -20.11 14.82
CA THR A 127 -7.04 -18.67 14.98
C THR A 127 -6.76 -17.95 13.66
N ASP A 128 -6.03 -18.58 12.73
CA ASP A 128 -5.80 -18.00 11.40
C ASP A 128 -7.10 -17.93 10.58
N VAL A 129 -7.95 -18.95 10.70
CA VAL A 129 -9.27 -19.02 10.06
C VAL A 129 -10.19 -17.93 10.62
N ASP A 130 -10.31 -17.83 11.95
CA ASP A 130 -11.13 -16.82 12.62
C ASP A 130 -10.68 -15.39 12.23
N GLU A 131 -9.36 -15.11 12.26
CA GLU A 131 -8.82 -13.80 11.85
C GLU A 131 -9.03 -13.52 10.35
N CYS A 132 -8.94 -14.54 9.49
CA CYS A 132 -9.21 -14.38 8.05
C CYS A 132 -10.69 -14.06 7.79
N ILE A 133 -11.62 -14.75 8.45
CA ILE A 133 -13.06 -14.52 8.30
C ILE A 133 -13.44 -13.15 8.88
N ALA A 134 -12.89 -12.78 10.04
CA ALA A 134 -13.08 -11.45 10.63
C ALA A 134 -12.61 -10.32 9.69
N GLU A 135 -11.44 -10.46 9.04
CA GLU A 135 -10.93 -9.40 8.16
C GLU A 135 -11.65 -9.35 6.80
N LEU A 136 -12.11 -10.48 6.26
CA LEU A 136 -13.01 -10.49 5.11
C LEU A 136 -14.32 -9.73 5.42
N ASN A 137 -14.93 -10.04 6.57
CA ASN A 137 -16.14 -9.36 7.06
C ASN A 137 -15.89 -7.85 7.32
N ASN A 138 -14.75 -7.46 7.88
CA ASN A 138 -14.35 -6.05 8.08
C ASN A 138 -14.34 -5.24 6.77
N TYR A 139 -14.03 -5.89 5.64
CA TYR A 139 -13.99 -5.28 4.31
C TYR A 139 -15.24 -5.52 3.46
N GLY A 140 -16.31 -6.09 4.03
CA GLY A 140 -17.57 -6.35 3.32
C GLY A 140 -17.44 -7.45 2.27
N ILE A 141 -16.65 -8.48 2.56
CA ILE A 141 -16.55 -9.71 1.78
C ILE A 141 -17.05 -10.86 2.63
N ASP A 142 -18.13 -11.52 2.20
CA ASP A 142 -18.69 -12.67 2.90
C ASP A 142 -17.79 -13.90 2.77
N ALA A 143 -17.45 -14.53 3.89
CA ALA A 143 -16.70 -15.79 3.91
C ALA A 143 -17.64 -16.97 3.61
N ILE A 144 -17.37 -17.66 2.50
CA ILE A 144 -18.21 -18.74 1.97
C ILE A 144 -17.50 -20.07 2.23
N ALA A 145 -18.10 -20.89 3.09
CA ALA A 145 -17.57 -22.20 3.44
C ALA A 145 -17.73 -23.18 2.27
N ASP A 146 -16.70 -23.99 2.04
CA ASP A 146 -16.83 -25.18 1.21
C ASP A 146 -17.25 -26.36 2.10
N VAL A 147 -18.43 -26.93 1.84
CA VAL A 147 -19.09 -27.90 2.73
C VAL A 147 -19.32 -29.23 2.03
N VAL A 148 -18.77 -30.30 2.62
CA VAL A 148 -18.73 -31.65 2.07
C VAL A 148 -19.85 -32.49 2.68
N TYR A 149 -21.03 -32.42 2.06
CA TYR A 149 -22.22 -33.16 2.50
C TYR A 149 -22.39 -34.55 1.86
N ASN A 150 -21.41 -35.03 1.08
CA ASN A 150 -21.51 -36.37 0.46
C ASN A 150 -21.00 -37.51 1.36
N HIS A 151 -19.84 -37.34 2.01
CA HIS A 151 -19.09 -38.46 2.61
C HIS A 151 -18.24 -38.02 3.82
N ARG A 152 -17.61 -38.99 4.53
CA ARG A 152 -16.69 -38.75 5.65
C ARG A 152 -15.55 -39.78 5.75
N ASP A 153 -14.38 -39.34 6.20
CA ASP A 153 -13.11 -40.06 6.07
C ASP A 153 -12.30 -40.15 7.37
N GLY A 154 -11.52 -41.22 7.54
CA GLY A 154 -10.59 -41.36 8.65
C GLY A 154 -11.22 -41.68 10.01
N GLY A 155 -12.43 -42.26 10.01
CA GLY A 155 -13.07 -42.78 11.21
C GLY A 155 -12.31 -43.95 11.82
N LEU A 156 -12.67 -44.32 13.05
CA LEU A 156 -12.12 -45.47 13.75
C LEU A 156 -12.72 -46.78 13.19
N PRO A 157 -12.01 -47.92 13.29
CA PRO A 157 -12.53 -49.21 12.83
C PRO A 157 -13.64 -49.72 13.75
N GLU A 158 -14.78 -50.10 13.15
CA GLU A 158 -15.93 -50.68 13.86
C GLU A 158 -16.59 -51.82 13.06
N LEU A 159 -17.37 -52.67 13.75
CA LEU A 159 -18.17 -53.71 13.11
C LEU A 159 -19.38 -53.09 12.41
N ASN A 160 -19.61 -53.46 11.16
CA ASN A 160 -20.71 -52.92 10.35
C ASN A 160 -21.64 -54.03 9.83
N PRO A 161 -22.70 -54.38 10.58
CA PRO A 161 -23.66 -55.42 10.19
C PRO A 161 -24.40 -55.14 8.88
N ALA A 162 -24.53 -53.87 8.47
CA ALA A 162 -25.17 -53.50 7.21
C ALA A 162 -24.29 -53.80 5.99
N VAL A 163 -22.97 -53.59 6.12
CA VAL A 163 -21.97 -53.91 5.09
C VAL A 163 -21.67 -55.41 5.07
N GLU A 164 -21.52 -56.06 6.22
CA GLU A 164 -21.50 -57.53 6.38
C GLU A 164 -22.70 -58.15 5.65
N GLY A 165 -23.92 -57.73 5.99
CA GLY A 165 -25.15 -58.19 5.36
C GLY A 165 -25.26 -57.83 3.87
N TRP A 166 -24.66 -56.73 3.39
CA TRP A 166 -24.63 -56.43 1.96
C TRP A 166 -23.72 -57.39 1.19
N ILE A 167 -22.50 -57.61 1.69
CA ILE A 167 -21.46 -58.45 1.09
C ILE A 167 -21.92 -59.90 1.02
N GLU A 168 -22.35 -60.48 2.15
CA GLU A 168 -22.78 -61.89 2.22
C GLU A 168 -24.04 -62.18 1.37
N ASN A 169 -24.85 -61.15 1.08
CA ASN A 169 -26.04 -61.27 0.23
C ASN A 169 -25.84 -60.67 -1.17
N TYR A 170 -24.62 -60.33 -1.59
CA TYR A 170 -24.34 -59.91 -2.97
C TYR A 170 -24.33 -61.12 -3.91
N ASN A 171 -25.03 -61.02 -5.04
CA ASN A 171 -25.24 -62.16 -5.95
C ASN A 171 -25.59 -61.70 -7.38
N CYS A 172 -25.63 -62.63 -8.34
CA CYS A 172 -25.95 -62.31 -9.74
C CYS A 172 -27.31 -61.60 -9.92
N THR A 173 -28.30 -61.84 -9.06
CA THR A 173 -29.62 -61.19 -9.16
C THR A 173 -29.52 -59.70 -8.84
N LYS A 174 -28.79 -59.33 -7.77
CA LYS A 174 -28.46 -57.92 -7.47
C LYS A 174 -27.71 -57.27 -8.63
N LYS A 175 -26.67 -57.93 -9.15
CA LYS A 175 -25.87 -57.41 -10.27
C LYS A 175 -26.72 -57.20 -11.54
N ASN A 176 -27.61 -58.13 -11.89
CA ASN A 176 -28.55 -57.98 -12.99
C ASN A 176 -29.62 -56.88 -12.77
N ALA A 177 -29.92 -56.53 -11.51
CA ALA A 177 -30.75 -55.38 -11.16
C ALA A 177 -30.00 -54.03 -11.18
N GLY A 178 -28.70 -54.05 -11.47
CA GLY A 178 -27.84 -52.86 -11.56
C GLY A 178 -27.10 -52.51 -10.28
N ASP A 179 -27.11 -53.35 -9.24
CA ASP A 179 -26.32 -53.13 -8.02
C ASP A 179 -24.85 -53.54 -8.21
N ASN A 180 -23.93 -52.82 -7.55
CA ASN A 180 -22.50 -53.15 -7.49
C ASN A 180 -22.14 -53.84 -6.14
N PRO A 181 -21.03 -54.61 -6.07
CA PRO A 181 -20.52 -55.11 -4.80
C PRO A 181 -20.13 -53.93 -3.89
N PHE A 182 -20.14 -54.12 -2.57
CA PHE A 182 -19.56 -53.10 -1.69
C PHE A 182 -18.05 -53.00 -1.98
N PRO A 183 -17.46 -51.81 -2.17
CA PRO A 183 -16.09 -51.69 -2.63
C PRO A 183 -15.11 -52.33 -1.63
N SER A 184 -14.23 -53.20 -2.12
CA SER A 184 -13.42 -54.06 -1.26
C SER A 184 -12.17 -53.37 -0.71
N ASP A 185 -11.82 -52.24 -1.31
CA ASP A 185 -10.95 -51.17 -0.82
C ASP A 185 -11.60 -50.34 0.32
N ARG A 186 -12.86 -50.61 0.71
CA ARG A 186 -13.60 -49.91 1.79
C ARG A 186 -13.99 -50.78 2.99
N TYR A 187 -13.51 -52.04 3.08
CA TYR A 187 -13.69 -52.87 4.28
C TYR A 187 -12.52 -53.84 4.51
N GLN A 188 -12.35 -54.27 5.76
CA GLN A 188 -11.43 -55.36 6.11
C GLN A 188 -12.20 -56.53 6.74
N CYS A 189 -11.86 -57.74 6.33
CA CYS A 189 -12.30 -58.96 6.99
C CYS A 189 -11.38 -59.24 8.19
N ILE A 190 -11.95 -59.70 9.31
CA ILE A 190 -11.21 -60.02 10.52
C ILE A 190 -11.65 -61.36 11.11
N LEU A 191 -10.68 -62.16 11.55
CA LEU A 191 -10.90 -63.40 12.31
C LEU A 191 -10.15 -63.30 13.65
N PRO A 192 -10.85 -63.26 14.80
CA PRO A 192 -10.21 -63.17 16.12
C PRO A 192 -9.32 -64.38 16.41
N LEU A 193 -8.11 -64.16 16.93
CA LEU A 193 -7.15 -65.20 17.32
C LEU A 193 -6.83 -65.12 18.81
N GLY A 194 -6.66 -66.26 19.49
CA GLY A 194 -6.29 -66.32 20.90
C GLY A 194 -7.30 -65.69 21.86
N GLY A 195 -6.91 -65.52 23.12
CA GLY A 195 -7.76 -64.96 24.16
C GLY A 195 -8.99 -65.83 24.42
N SER A 196 -10.19 -65.31 24.10
CA SER A 196 -11.46 -66.05 24.14
C SER A 196 -11.84 -66.70 22.82
N SER A 197 -11.10 -66.46 21.73
CA SER A 197 -11.28 -67.15 20.46
C SER A 197 -10.79 -68.60 20.54
N LEU A 198 -11.44 -69.49 19.80
CA LEU A 198 -10.98 -70.86 19.60
C LEU A 198 -9.92 -70.98 18.49
N ASN A 199 -9.69 -69.90 17.73
CA ASN A 199 -8.69 -69.82 16.66
C ASN A 199 -7.31 -69.42 17.19
N GLY A 200 -6.24 -69.78 16.49
CA GLY A 200 -4.87 -69.53 16.92
C GLY A 200 -3.86 -70.11 15.95
N ALA A 201 -2.77 -70.70 16.46
CA ALA A 201 -1.76 -71.34 15.62
C ALA A 201 -2.34 -72.51 14.80
N GLY A 202 -1.88 -72.64 13.56
CA GLY A 202 -2.33 -73.67 12.61
C GLY A 202 -2.31 -73.18 11.16
N THR A 203 -2.69 -74.07 10.25
CA THR A 203 -2.88 -73.75 8.83
C THR A 203 -4.35 -73.48 8.53
N TYR A 204 -4.60 -72.40 7.79
CA TYR A 204 -5.89 -71.91 7.33
C TYR A 204 -5.94 -72.00 5.81
N TYR A 205 -7.03 -72.54 5.25
CA TYR A 205 -7.30 -72.54 3.82
C TYR A 205 -8.43 -71.55 3.55
N ILE A 206 -8.06 -70.37 3.07
CA ILE A 206 -8.97 -69.25 2.76
C ILE A 206 -9.46 -69.45 1.32
N LYS A 207 -10.79 -69.45 1.11
CA LYS A 207 -11.41 -69.72 -0.19
C LYS A 207 -12.12 -68.50 -0.71
N ILE A 208 -11.64 -67.98 -1.84
CA ILE A 208 -12.14 -66.75 -2.47
C ILE A 208 -12.83 -67.09 -3.79
N ALA A 209 -13.93 -66.42 -4.11
CA ALA A 209 -14.62 -66.54 -5.39
C ALA A 209 -15.40 -65.27 -5.72
N SER A 210 -15.87 -65.12 -6.97
CA SER A 210 -16.86 -64.10 -7.34
C SER A 210 -18.19 -64.36 -6.60
N ALA A 211 -18.64 -63.39 -5.79
CA ALA A 211 -19.89 -63.44 -5.04
C ALA A 211 -21.12 -63.50 -5.98
N SER A 212 -21.09 -62.71 -7.05
CA SER A 212 -22.18 -62.68 -8.02
C SER A 212 -22.12 -63.81 -9.04
N LYS A 213 -20.92 -64.27 -9.42
CA LYS A 213 -20.71 -65.13 -10.59
C LYS A 213 -21.27 -64.47 -11.86
N HIS A 214 -20.97 -63.18 -12.03
CA HIS A 214 -21.37 -62.35 -13.16
C HIS A 214 -20.17 -62.04 -14.06
N PRO A 215 -20.29 -62.17 -15.40
CA PRO A 215 -19.15 -62.05 -16.32
C PRO A 215 -18.44 -60.69 -16.31
N ASP A 216 -19.09 -59.62 -15.84
CA ASP A 216 -18.46 -58.31 -15.62
C ASP A 216 -17.17 -58.38 -14.79
N PHE A 217 -17.06 -59.32 -13.84
CA PHE A 217 -15.98 -59.37 -12.86
C PHE A 217 -14.86 -60.36 -13.18
N TYR A 218 -15.04 -61.25 -14.17
CA TYR A 218 -14.03 -62.26 -14.51
C TYR A 218 -12.79 -61.63 -15.16
N GLY A 219 -11.62 -62.18 -14.87
CA GLY A 219 -10.33 -61.64 -15.31
C GLY A 219 -9.92 -60.34 -14.61
N ARG A 220 -10.68 -59.85 -13.62
CA ARG A 220 -10.25 -58.74 -12.77
C ARG A 220 -9.25 -59.26 -11.73
N THR A 221 -8.08 -58.64 -11.68
CA THR A 221 -7.04 -58.94 -10.68
C THR A 221 -7.34 -58.26 -9.35
N TYR A 222 -7.14 -58.97 -8.26
CA TYR A 222 -7.22 -58.44 -6.90
C TYR A 222 -5.93 -58.76 -6.13
N THR A 223 -5.59 -57.88 -5.20
CA THR A 223 -4.50 -58.09 -4.24
C THR A 223 -5.09 -58.52 -2.91
N LEU A 224 -4.81 -59.75 -2.50
CA LEU A 224 -5.04 -60.29 -1.17
C LEU A 224 -3.85 -59.93 -0.27
N TYR A 225 -4.11 -59.31 0.87
CA TYR A 225 -3.12 -59.01 1.90
C TYR A 225 -3.64 -59.44 3.28
N SER A 226 -2.80 -60.10 4.08
CA SER A 226 -3.20 -60.58 5.42
C SER A 226 -2.10 -60.37 6.47
N TRP A 227 -2.48 -60.00 7.70
CA TRP A 227 -1.53 -59.61 8.75
C TRP A 227 -2.12 -59.75 10.17
N THR A 228 -1.29 -59.56 11.21
CA THR A 228 -1.66 -59.64 12.64
C THR A 228 -1.07 -58.46 13.43
N SER A 229 -1.22 -58.42 14.77
CA SER A 229 -0.50 -57.45 15.59
C SER A 229 1.02 -57.68 15.66
N GLN A 230 1.48 -58.91 15.42
CA GLN A 230 2.91 -59.29 15.51
C GLN A 230 3.60 -59.31 14.15
N VAL A 231 2.89 -59.64 13.08
CA VAL A 231 3.44 -59.73 11.71
C VAL A 231 2.71 -58.74 10.80
N GLY A 232 3.30 -57.54 10.66
CA GLY A 232 2.93 -56.55 9.65
C GLY A 232 3.69 -56.72 8.34
N PHE A 233 3.70 -55.69 7.49
CA PHE A 233 4.31 -55.70 6.16
C PHE A 233 5.80 -56.10 6.18
N GLN A 234 6.17 -57.10 5.37
CA GLN A 234 7.50 -57.72 5.36
C GLN A 234 8.48 -57.12 4.34
N GLY A 235 8.04 -56.17 3.48
CA GLY A 235 8.89 -55.62 2.41
C GLY A 235 9.24 -56.62 1.29
N LEU A 236 8.55 -57.76 1.23
CA LEU A 236 8.74 -58.79 0.22
C LEU A 236 8.01 -58.41 -1.08
N PRO A 237 8.57 -58.70 -2.28
CA PRO A 237 7.84 -58.53 -3.53
C PRO A 237 6.53 -59.31 -3.55
N ALA A 238 5.49 -58.72 -4.14
CA ALA A 238 4.19 -59.36 -4.31
C ALA A 238 4.33 -60.76 -4.94
N GLN A 239 3.49 -61.69 -4.47
CA GLN A 239 3.39 -63.05 -4.99
C GLN A 239 2.26 -63.11 -6.00
N ASN A 240 2.50 -63.63 -7.20
CA ASN A 240 1.41 -64.00 -8.08
C ASN A 240 0.85 -65.36 -7.67
N GLU A 241 -0.44 -65.60 -7.92
CA GLU A 241 -1.01 -66.94 -7.96
C GLU A 241 -0.21 -67.88 -8.87
N SER A 242 -0.15 -69.17 -8.51
CA SER A 242 0.57 -70.20 -9.28
C SER A 242 -0.27 -70.87 -10.36
N GLU A 243 -1.57 -70.57 -10.42
CA GLU A 243 -2.60 -71.24 -11.24
C GLU A 243 -3.33 -70.23 -12.17
N PRO A 244 -2.63 -69.46 -13.05
CA PRO A 244 -3.21 -68.32 -13.80
C PRO A 244 -4.24 -68.67 -14.90
N ASN A 245 -4.76 -69.90 -14.90
CA ASN A 245 -5.53 -70.50 -16.01
C ASN A 245 -6.83 -71.22 -15.57
N GLY A 246 -7.23 -71.15 -14.30
CA GLY A 246 -8.43 -71.85 -13.78
C GLY A 246 -8.18 -73.32 -13.42
N GLY A 247 -7.48 -73.56 -12.29
CA GLY A 247 -7.22 -74.90 -11.76
C GLY A 247 -8.43 -75.50 -11.04
N SER A 248 -8.73 -76.79 -11.28
CA SER A 248 -9.95 -77.42 -10.76
C SER A 248 -9.86 -77.84 -9.28
N ASP A 249 -10.21 -76.93 -8.37
CA ASP A 249 -10.16 -77.14 -6.91
C ASP A 249 -11.53 -77.43 -6.26
N CYS A 250 -12.57 -77.73 -7.06
CA CYS A 250 -13.94 -78.10 -6.65
C CYS A 250 -14.04 -79.30 -5.68
N GLY A 251 -13.56 -79.13 -4.45
CA GLY A 251 -13.41 -80.17 -3.44
C GLY A 251 -12.13 -81.02 -3.56
N THR A 252 -11.08 -80.55 -4.26
CA THR A 252 -9.83 -81.30 -4.47
C THR A 252 -8.75 -80.85 -3.46
N PRO A 253 -8.48 -81.58 -2.35
CA PRO A 253 -7.60 -81.05 -1.30
C PRO A 253 -6.12 -81.16 -1.69
N GLY A 254 -5.35 -80.08 -1.50
CA GLY A 254 -3.88 -80.13 -1.49
C GLY A 254 -3.14 -79.47 -2.66
N ASN A 255 -3.80 -78.59 -3.44
CA ASN A 255 -3.14 -77.78 -4.49
C ASN A 255 -3.27 -76.26 -4.23
N ALA A 256 -3.40 -75.86 -2.96
CA ALA A 256 -3.60 -74.48 -2.56
C ALA A 256 -2.39 -73.57 -2.80
N ASN A 257 -2.63 -72.31 -3.16
CA ASN A 257 -1.61 -71.27 -3.24
C ASN A 257 -1.04 -70.98 -1.85
N ILE A 258 0.22 -71.34 -1.58
CA ILE A 258 0.86 -71.12 -0.28
C ILE A 258 1.21 -69.64 -0.11
N ILE A 259 0.62 -68.98 0.89
CA ILE A 259 0.78 -67.54 1.16
C ILE A 259 1.37 -67.28 2.55
N GLN A 260 1.72 -66.02 2.82
CA GLN A 260 2.44 -65.58 4.02
C GLN A 260 1.82 -64.30 4.60
N LEU A 261 1.87 -64.15 5.92
CA LEU A 261 1.49 -62.90 6.59
C LEU A 261 2.43 -61.75 6.18
N GLY A 262 1.87 -60.55 6.04
CA GLY A 262 2.61 -59.33 5.73
C GLY A 262 3.15 -59.25 4.30
N ARG A 263 2.60 -60.03 3.36
CA ARG A 263 3.00 -60.05 1.95
C ARG A 263 1.78 -59.97 1.03
N ASP A 264 1.88 -59.17 -0.01
CA ASP A 264 0.85 -59.03 -1.05
C ASP A 264 0.78 -60.27 -1.94
N VAL A 265 -0.44 -60.69 -2.29
CA VAL A 265 -0.73 -61.81 -3.19
C VAL A 265 -1.67 -61.33 -4.29
N ILE A 266 -1.20 -61.29 -5.53
CA ILE A 266 -1.96 -60.90 -6.71
C ILE A 266 -2.61 -62.15 -7.29
N ALA A 267 -3.94 -62.12 -7.39
CA ALA A 267 -4.76 -63.21 -7.91
C ALA A 267 -5.85 -62.70 -8.87
N THR A 268 -6.53 -63.59 -9.59
CA THR A 268 -7.47 -63.24 -10.67
C THR A 268 -8.86 -63.84 -10.45
N ILE A 269 -9.92 -63.02 -10.52
CA ILE A 269 -11.30 -63.55 -10.40
C ILE A 269 -11.60 -64.50 -11.58
N ASP A 270 -11.80 -65.77 -11.26
CA ASP A 270 -11.88 -66.86 -12.21
C ASP A 270 -13.20 -66.90 -13.02
N ASN A 271 -13.16 -67.44 -14.24
CA ASN A 271 -14.30 -67.42 -15.17
C ASN A 271 -15.19 -68.66 -15.03
N VAL A 272 -16.22 -68.55 -14.19
CA VAL A 272 -17.14 -69.68 -13.91
C VAL A 272 -18.24 -69.88 -14.95
N GLY A 273 -18.29 -69.06 -16.02
CA GLY A 273 -19.41 -69.03 -16.98
C GLY A 273 -20.55 -68.09 -16.55
N SER A 274 -21.75 -68.21 -17.12
CA SER A 274 -22.88 -67.36 -16.74
C SER A 274 -23.42 -67.68 -15.33
N CYS A 275 -24.22 -66.76 -14.77
CA CYS A 275 -24.84 -66.85 -13.43
C CYS A 275 -25.29 -68.28 -13.07
N GLY A 276 -24.54 -68.95 -12.19
CA GLY A 276 -24.77 -70.37 -11.83
C GLY A 276 -23.57 -71.30 -12.02
N GLY A 277 -22.44 -70.80 -12.53
CA GLY A 277 -21.18 -71.54 -12.66
C GLY A 277 -20.73 -72.31 -11.40
N SER A 278 -20.23 -73.52 -11.60
CA SER A 278 -19.97 -74.49 -10.51
C SER A 278 -18.51 -74.60 -10.07
N CYS A 279 -17.54 -74.10 -10.84
CA CYS A 279 -16.11 -74.14 -10.49
C CYS A 279 -15.40 -72.84 -10.89
N GLY A 280 -14.42 -72.44 -10.09
CA GLY A 280 -13.64 -71.21 -10.18
C GLY A 280 -13.63 -70.52 -8.82
N VAL A 281 -12.60 -70.88 -8.06
CA VAL A 281 -12.37 -70.64 -6.64
C VAL A 281 -10.86 -70.58 -6.47
N ASP A 282 -10.40 -69.68 -5.61
CA ASP A 282 -9.00 -69.60 -5.22
C ASP A 282 -8.83 -70.12 -3.78
N GLU A 283 -8.23 -71.30 -3.60
CA GLU A 283 -7.81 -71.80 -2.28
C GLU A 283 -6.38 -71.32 -1.94
N PHE A 284 -6.27 -70.49 -0.90
CA PHE A 284 -4.99 -69.98 -0.38
C PHE A 284 -4.65 -70.62 0.97
N GLN A 285 -3.46 -71.21 1.07
CA GLN A 285 -2.95 -71.83 2.30
C GLN A 285 -2.07 -70.84 3.09
N LEU A 286 -2.58 -70.34 4.22
CA LEU A 286 -1.87 -69.49 5.16
C LEU A 286 -1.52 -70.28 6.43
N THR A 287 -0.25 -70.30 6.84
CA THR A 287 0.15 -70.92 8.13
C THR A 287 0.53 -69.84 9.14
N ILE A 288 -0.12 -69.89 10.31
CA ILE A 288 0.08 -68.97 11.43
C ILE A 288 0.78 -69.74 12.55
N ASN A 289 1.98 -69.31 12.91
CA ASN A 289 2.79 -69.92 13.97
C ASN A 289 2.45 -69.31 15.34
N PRO A 290 2.81 -69.95 16.47
CA PRO A 290 2.58 -69.41 17.82
C PRO A 290 3.29 -68.08 18.14
N ALA A 291 4.23 -67.64 17.30
CA ALA A 291 4.90 -66.35 17.41
C ALA A 291 4.26 -65.26 16.52
N ASP A 292 3.39 -65.63 15.60
CA ASP A 292 2.86 -64.73 14.57
C ASP A 292 1.62 -63.96 15.04
N PHE A 293 1.16 -64.18 16.28
CA PHE A 293 0.03 -63.49 16.89
C PHE A 293 0.17 -63.49 18.42
N ASN A 294 -0.51 -62.58 19.10
CA ASN A 294 -0.60 -62.56 20.55
C ASN A 294 -1.60 -63.63 21.07
N PRO A 295 -1.17 -64.67 21.79
CA PRO A 295 -2.07 -65.73 22.27
C PRO A 295 -3.06 -65.26 23.34
N ALA A 296 -2.85 -64.09 23.97
CA ALA A 296 -3.82 -63.50 24.90
C ALA A 296 -4.97 -62.77 24.18
N GLY A 297 -4.87 -62.54 22.87
CA GLY A 297 -5.86 -61.87 22.03
C GLY A 297 -5.20 -61.08 20.90
N ASP A 298 -5.55 -61.44 19.67
CA ASP A 298 -5.08 -60.82 18.42
C ASP A 298 -6.17 -60.96 17.33
N THR A 299 -5.87 -60.58 16.11
CA THR A 299 -6.77 -60.65 14.95
C THR A 299 -5.98 -60.96 13.70
N LEU A 300 -6.35 -62.05 13.00
CA LEU A 300 -5.99 -62.19 11.60
C LEU A 300 -6.83 -61.18 10.81
N ARG A 301 -6.17 -60.18 10.23
CA ARG A 301 -6.77 -59.19 9.35
C ARG A 301 -6.54 -59.62 7.91
N ILE A 302 -7.56 -59.48 7.06
CA ILE A 302 -7.54 -59.83 5.65
C ILE A 302 -8.19 -58.68 4.88
N VAL A 303 -7.49 -58.14 3.89
CA VAL A 303 -8.01 -57.13 2.96
C VAL A 303 -7.79 -57.64 1.55
N MET A 304 -8.73 -57.34 0.66
CA MET A 304 -8.72 -57.76 -0.73
C MET A 304 -9.11 -56.54 -1.57
N TYR A 305 -8.22 -55.97 -2.37
CA TYR A 305 -8.45 -54.72 -3.10
C TYR A 305 -8.13 -54.88 -4.59
N ASN A 306 -8.84 -54.17 -5.47
CA ASN A 306 -8.67 -54.35 -6.91
C ASN A 306 -7.36 -53.71 -7.39
N SER A 307 -6.49 -54.50 -8.03
CA SER A 307 -5.19 -54.05 -8.55
C SER A 307 -5.29 -53.22 -9.85
N ASN A 308 -6.52 -52.84 -10.25
CA ASN A 308 -6.87 -52.06 -11.45
C ASN A 308 -8.04 -51.06 -11.18
N GLY A 309 -8.27 -50.66 -9.93
CA GLY A 309 -9.10 -49.49 -9.58
C GLY A 309 -10.57 -49.52 -10.00
N ASN A 310 -11.15 -50.70 -10.18
CA ASN A 310 -12.56 -50.88 -10.50
C ASN A 310 -13.21 -51.73 -9.42
N TYR A 311 -14.54 -51.82 -9.41
CA TYR A 311 -15.23 -52.83 -8.60
C TYR A 311 -14.70 -54.24 -8.86
N SER A 312 -14.60 -55.03 -7.80
CA SER A 312 -14.38 -56.47 -7.81
C SER A 312 -15.33 -57.09 -6.79
N ASP A 313 -15.88 -58.26 -7.09
CA ASP A 313 -16.88 -58.91 -6.23
C ASP A 313 -16.34 -60.18 -5.56
N HIS A 314 -15.03 -60.26 -5.36
CA HIS A 314 -14.39 -61.33 -4.62
C HIS A 314 -14.93 -61.42 -3.18
N PHE A 315 -15.12 -62.64 -2.70
CA PHE A 315 -15.75 -62.93 -1.42
C PHE A 315 -15.15 -64.19 -0.80
N ILE A 316 -14.83 -64.12 0.50
CA ILE A 316 -14.36 -65.26 1.28
C ILE A 316 -15.56 -66.10 1.69
N TYR A 317 -15.82 -67.18 0.95
CA TYR A 317 -16.98 -68.04 1.16
C TYR A 317 -16.67 -69.28 2.04
N GLY A 318 -15.39 -69.50 2.39
CA GLY A 318 -14.95 -70.56 3.29
C GLY A 318 -13.57 -70.26 3.88
N ILE A 319 -13.34 -70.67 5.13
CA ILE A 319 -12.04 -70.61 5.81
C ILE A 319 -11.86 -71.92 6.61
N TRP A 320 -11.23 -72.93 6.02
CA TRP A 320 -10.98 -74.18 6.74
C TRP A 320 -9.77 -74.06 7.67
N SER A 321 -9.98 -74.18 8.98
CA SER A 321 -8.91 -74.18 9.98
C SER A 321 -8.53 -75.61 10.37
N THR A 322 -7.27 -75.97 10.14
CA THR A 322 -6.73 -77.31 10.46
C THR A 322 -6.70 -77.61 11.95
N SER A 323 -6.42 -76.62 12.80
CA SER A 323 -6.40 -76.79 14.26
C SER A 323 -7.81 -76.86 14.87
N ARG A 324 -8.82 -76.30 14.20
CA ARG A 324 -10.25 -76.47 14.55
C ARG A 324 -10.87 -77.74 13.96
N ASN A 325 -10.31 -78.24 12.84
CA ASN A 325 -10.94 -79.22 11.95
C ASN A 325 -12.39 -78.82 11.57
N ALA A 326 -12.55 -77.56 11.18
CA ALA A 326 -13.84 -76.95 10.83
C ALA A 326 -13.65 -75.79 9.84
N ASP A 327 -14.70 -75.47 9.10
CA ASP A 327 -14.81 -74.17 8.43
C ASP A 327 -15.21 -73.12 9.48
N VAL A 328 -14.51 -71.99 9.51
CA VAL A 328 -14.71 -70.88 10.44
C VAL A 328 -15.07 -69.58 9.73
N GLN A 329 -15.52 -69.62 8.47
CA GLN A 329 -16.01 -68.43 7.75
C GLN A 329 -17.10 -67.69 8.53
N SER A 330 -18.00 -68.39 9.24
CA SER A 330 -19.05 -67.75 10.04
C SER A 330 -18.54 -67.04 11.31
N GLU A 331 -17.27 -67.23 11.67
CA GLU A 331 -16.56 -66.48 12.72
C GLU A 331 -15.82 -65.25 12.18
N LEU A 332 -15.74 -65.09 10.85
CA LEU A 332 -15.24 -63.89 10.19
C LEU A 332 -16.18 -62.72 10.46
N LYS A 333 -15.64 -61.52 10.61
CA LYS A 333 -16.40 -60.27 10.80
C LYS A 333 -15.87 -59.18 9.87
N TYR A 334 -16.70 -58.19 9.57
CA TYR A 334 -16.38 -57.12 8.62
C TYR A 334 -16.27 -55.79 9.36
N LEU A 335 -15.12 -55.11 9.24
CA LEU A 335 -14.92 -53.77 9.78
C LEU A 335 -14.92 -52.71 8.67
N THR A 336 -15.63 -51.61 8.91
CA THR A 336 -15.48 -50.33 8.19
C THR A 336 -14.85 -49.28 9.09
N TYR A 337 -14.37 -48.17 8.52
CA TYR A 337 -13.75 -47.06 9.24
C TYR A 337 -14.73 -45.87 9.36
N THR A 338 -15.94 -46.20 9.82
CA THR A 338 -17.12 -45.31 9.90
C THR A 338 -17.40 -44.77 11.30
N ASN A 339 -16.59 -45.11 12.31
CA ASN A 339 -16.80 -44.66 13.68
C ASN A 339 -16.18 -43.28 13.92
N PHE A 340 -17.03 -42.27 13.96
CA PHE A 340 -16.71 -40.89 14.31
C PHE A 340 -17.20 -40.52 15.72
N MET A 341 -17.63 -41.49 16.54
CA MET A 341 -18.19 -41.27 17.89
C MET A 341 -17.17 -40.76 18.93
N SER A 342 -15.88 -40.73 18.58
CA SER A 342 -14.78 -40.29 19.44
C SER A 342 -13.74 -39.48 18.65
N MET A 343 -14.20 -38.48 17.89
CA MET A 343 -13.31 -37.45 17.29
C MET A 343 -12.82 -36.45 18.36
N GLU A 344 -11.78 -35.70 18.03
CA GLU A 344 -11.00 -34.92 19.00
C GLU A 344 -11.75 -33.65 19.47
N SER A 345 -12.63 -33.09 18.63
CA SER A 345 -13.59 -32.05 18.99
C SER A 345 -14.65 -32.49 20.01
N GLY A 346 -14.90 -33.80 20.11
CA GLY A 346 -16.02 -34.37 20.88
C GLY A 346 -17.40 -34.09 20.28
N LEU A 347 -17.48 -33.55 19.06
CA LEU A 347 -18.72 -33.12 18.39
C LEU A 347 -18.97 -33.89 17.08
N GLY A 348 -20.20 -33.84 16.58
CA GLY A 348 -20.57 -34.45 15.30
C GLY A 348 -20.36 -35.97 15.24
N GLY A 349 -20.55 -36.68 16.36
CA GLY A 349 -20.40 -38.14 16.43
C GLY A 349 -21.36 -38.87 15.48
N MET A 350 -20.83 -39.85 14.76
CA MET A 350 -21.56 -40.71 13.83
C MET A 350 -20.99 -42.13 13.90
N ASP A 351 -21.81 -43.15 13.66
CA ASP A 351 -21.39 -44.54 13.49
C ASP A 351 -21.87 -45.09 12.13
N TYR A 352 -21.64 -46.38 11.87
CA TYR A 352 -22.02 -47.07 10.64
C TYR A 352 -23.49 -46.90 10.22
N THR A 353 -24.41 -46.54 11.12
CA THR A 353 -25.84 -46.33 10.80
C THR A 353 -26.11 -45.06 9.99
N TYR A 354 -25.14 -44.13 9.98
CA TYR A 354 -25.16 -42.86 9.24
C TYR A 354 -24.67 -42.99 7.79
N PHE A 355 -24.20 -44.17 7.37
CA PHE A 355 -23.55 -44.37 6.06
C PHE A 355 -24.31 -45.36 5.18
N LYS A 356 -24.27 -45.16 3.86
CA LYS A 356 -24.98 -46.00 2.90
C LYS A 356 -24.31 -47.38 2.75
N PRO A 357 -25.05 -48.51 2.79
CA PRO A 357 -24.61 -49.70 2.08
C PRO A 357 -24.61 -49.39 0.57
N ASN A 358 -23.54 -49.75 -0.14
CA ASN A 358 -23.45 -49.53 -1.59
C ASN A 358 -24.64 -50.17 -2.32
N GLY A 359 -25.26 -49.48 -3.28
CA GLY A 359 -26.43 -49.98 -4.01
C GLY A 359 -27.00 -48.98 -5.01
N ASN A 360 -27.94 -49.40 -5.86
CA ASN A 360 -28.59 -48.55 -6.85
C ASN A 360 -29.54 -47.51 -6.17
N PRO A 361 -29.43 -46.19 -6.41
CA PRO A 361 -28.57 -45.50 -7.38
C PRO A 361 -27.24 -44.96 -6.81
N THR A 362 -27.05 -45.02 -5.49
CA THR A 362 -25.90 -44.48 -4.75
C THR A 362 -24.71 -45.45 -4.83
N GLN A 363 -24.14 -45.55 -6.03
CA GLN A 363 -23.04 -46.45 -6.35
C GLN A 363 -21.69 -45.85 -5.93
N LEU A 364 -21.18 -46.27 -4.78
CA LEU A 364 -19.83 -45.97 -4.30
C LEU A 364 -18.79 -46.63 -5.22
N ASN A 365 -18.16 -45.85 -6.10
CA ASN A 365 -17.08 -46.36 -6.93
C ASN A 365 -15.88 -46.79 -6.07
N GLY A 366 -15.32 -47.96 -6.37
CA GLY A 366 -13.94 -48.26 -5.96
C GLY A 366 -12.99 -47.40 -6.78
N ASP A 367 -11.98 -46.80 -6.13
CA ASP A 367 -11.17 -45.71 -6.71
C ASP A 367 -9.73 -45.71 -6.17
N TRP A 368 -9.12 -46.90 -6.05
CA TRP A 368 -7.73 -47.15 -5.58
C TRP A 368 -7.38 -46.74 -4.15
N ASP A 369 -8.16 -45.86 -3.54
CA ASP A 369 -7.93 -45.27 -2.22
C ASP A 369 -7.90 -46.31 -1.09
N TRP A 370 -7.27 -45.93 0.02
CA TRP A 370 -7.22 -46.74 1.23
C TRP A 370 -8.60 -46.90 1.91
N LEU A 371 -8.66 -47.89 2.81
CA LEU A 371 -9.80 -48.30 3.66
C LEU A 371 -10.51 -47.18 4.46
N TRP A 372 -10.01 -45.95 4.43
CA TRP A 372 -10.40 -44.85 5.31
C TRP A 372 -11.07 -43.69 4.56
N PHE A 373 -11.25 -43.79 3.24
CA PHE A 373 -11.76 -42.70 2.39
C PHE A 373 -13.14 -42.98 1.80
N PHE A 374 -13.86 -41.93 1.43
CA PHE A 374 -15.17 -41.90 0.76
C PHE A 374 -16.24 -42.85 1.33
N TYR A 375 -16.57 -42.74 2.62
CA TYR A 375 -17.80 -43.34 3.16
C TYR A 375 -19.01 -42.43 2.92
N ASP A 376 -19.85 -42.78 1.95
CA ASP A 376 -21.08 -42.05 1.58
C ASP A 376 -22.07 -41.96 2.76
N TYR A 377 -22.44 -40.74 3.14
CA TYR A 377 -23.51 -40.45 4.09
C TYR A 377 -24.87 -40.94 3.59
N ASP A 378 -25.73 -41.53 4.44
CA ASP A 378 -27.13 -41.83 4.09
C ASP A 378 -28.06 -40.65 4.40
N GLN A 379 -28.15 -39.68 3.49
CA GLN A 379 -29.02 -38.52 3.64
C GLN A 379 -30.53 -38.84 3.55
N THR A 380 -30.95 -40.13 3.62
CA THR A 380 -32.34 -40.51 3.91
C THR A 380 -32.62 -40.62 5.42
N LYS A 381 -31.59 -40.67 6.27
CA LYS A 381 -31.71 -40.67 7.73
C LYS A 381 -31.94 -39.25 8.27
N GLN A 382 -32.95 -39.06 9.10
CA GLN A 382 -33.17 -37.77 9.78
C GLN A 382 -32.00 -37.42 10.71
N GLU A 383 -31.51 -38.39 11.49
CA GLU A 383 -30.42 -38.20 12.46
C GLU A 383 -29.12 -37.68 11.79
N LEU A 384 -28.86 -38.07 10.53
CA LEU A 384 -27.76 -37.54 9.74
C LEU A 384 -28.04 -36.15 9.15
N ARG A 385 -29.27 -35.90 8.68
CA ARG A 385 -29.68 -34.54 8.27
C ARG A 385 -29.49 -33.57 9.43
N ASP A 386 -29.99 -33.93 10.62
CA ASP A 386 -29.85 -33.15 11.85
C ASP A 386 -28.37 -32.93 12.21
N ALA A 387 -27.51 -33.95 12.12
CA ALA A 387 -26.08 -33.83 12.40
C ALA A 387 -25.34 -32.87 11.45
N LEU A 388 -25.65 -32.90 10.15
CA LEU A 388 -25.08 -31.99 9.15
C LEU A 388 -25.66 -30.56 9.26
N THR A 389 -26.95 -30.44 9.57
CA THR A 389 -27.60 -29.15 9.88
C THR A 389 -26.99 -28.49 11.12
N ASN A 390 -26.81 -29.24 12.21
CA ASN A 390 -26.15 -28.75 13.43
C ASN A 390 -24.70 -28.28 13.17
N TRP A 391 -23.98 -28.95 12.27
CA TRP A 391 -22.65 -28.52 11.85
C TRP A 391 -22.69 -27.22 11.03
N THR A 392 -23.71 -27.06 10.18
CA THR A 392 -23.94 -25.83 9.40
C THR A 392 -24.27 -24.65 10.31
N ASP A 393 -25.11 -24.87 11.33
CA ASP A 393 -25.43 -23.89 12.38
C ASP A 393 -24.18 -23.47 13.16
N TRP A 394 -23.33 -24.43 13.54
CA TRP A 394 -22.06 -24.16 14.22
C TRP A 394 -21.08 -23.37 13.34
N LEU A 395 -20.94 -23.73 12.06
CA LEU A 395 -20.12 -22.97 11.11
C LEU A 395 -20.58 -21.50 10.96
N TRP A 396 -21.90 -21.25 11.03
CA TRP A 396 -22.45 -19.89 10.96
C TRP A 396 -22.25 -19.09 12.25
N ASP A 397 -22.49 -19.72 13.40
CA ASP A 397 -22.50 -19.08 14.72
C ASP A 397 -21.09 -18.93 15.33
N ASP A 398 -20.24 -19.94 15.18
CA ASP A 398 -18.92 -20.06 15.83
C ASP A 398 -17.76 -19.66 14.89
N ALA A 399 -17.76 -20.16 13.64
CA ALA A 399 -16.76 -19.81 12.63
C ALA A 399 -17.12 -18.55 11.81
N GLY A 400 -18.37 -18.07 11.90
CA GLY A 400 -18.78 -16.77 11.36
C GLY A 400 -18.97 -16.69 9.83
N ILE A 401 -19.16 -17.82 9.15
CA ILE A 401 -19.37 -17.88 7.68
C ILE A 401 -20.76 -17.35 7.27
N ARG A 402 -20.88 -16.87 6.02
CA ARG A 402 -22.10 -16.21 5.50
C ARG A 402 -22.65 -16.83 4.22
N GLY A 403 -22.06 -17.93 3.74
CA GLY A 403 -22.65 -18.73 2.67
C GLY A 403 -21.94 -20.07 2.46
N LEU A 404 -22.47 -20.86 1.52
CA LEU A 404 -22.09 -22.24 1.28
C LEU A 404 -21.77 -22.48 -0.21
N ARG A 405 -20.56 -22.99 -0.50
CA ARG A 405 -20.29 -23.81 -1.70
C ARG A 405 -20.44 -25.26 -1.28
N MET A 406 -21.42 -25.96 -1.84
CA MET A 406 -21.68 -27.35 -1.53
C MET A 406 -20.96 -28.24 -2.53
N ASP A 407 -20.13 -29.12 -2.01
CA ASP A 407 -19.39 -30.12 -2.77
C ASP A 407 -20.30 -31.19 -3.36
N ALA A 408 -19.93 -31.76 -4.51
CA ALA A 408 -20.47 -33.01 -5.07
C ALA A 408 -22.02 -33.18 -5.03
N VAL A 409 -22.80 -32.12 -5.25
CA VAL A 409 -24.27 -32.12 -5.00
C VAL A 409 -25.09 -33.04 -5.92
N LYS A 410 -24.43 -33.67 -6.88
CA LYS A 410 -24.96 -34.72 -7.76
C LYS A 410 -25.14 -36.06 -7.05
N HIS A 411 -24.47 -36.26 -5.91
CA HIS A 411 -24.35 -37.56 -5.21
C HIS A 411 -25.31 -37.71 -4.02
N PHE A 412 -26.01 -36.65 -3.63
CA PHE A 412 -26.99 -36.66 -2.54
C PHE A 412 -28.33 -35.99 -2.89
N PRO A 413 -29.43 -36.26 -2.15
CA PRO A 413 -30.76 -35.81 -2.54
C PRO A 413 -30.92 -34.27 -2.48
N PRO A 414 -31.45 -33.62 -3.53
CA PRO A 414 -31.76 -32.17 -3.51
C PRO A 414 -32.69 -31.75 -2.38
N SER A 415 -33.53 -32.66 -1.86
CA SER A 415 -34.40 -32.40 -0.71
C SER A 415 -33.64 -32.16 0.59
N PHE A 416 -32.43 -32.71 0.77
CA PHE A 416 -31.62 -32.38 1.96
C PHE A 416 -31.21 -30.90 1.94
N VAL A 417 -30.83 -30.37 0.77
CA VAL A 417 -30.52 -28.95 0.62
C VAL A 417 -31.76 -28.10 0.83
N GLY A 418 -32.95 -28.54 0.37
CA GLY A 418 -34.21 -27.86 0.62
C GLY A 418 -34.52 -27.70 2.11
N ASP A 419 -34.55 -28.83 2.84
CA ASP A 419 -34.76 -28.86 4.28
C ASP A 419 -33.73 -27.99 5.04
N LEU A 420 -32.45 -28.04 4.64
CA LEU A 420 -31.39 -27.24 5.24
C LEU A 420 -31.60 -25.73 5.02
N MET A 421 -32.03 -25.31 3.82
CA MET A 421 -32.31 -23.89 3.56
C MET A 421 -33.51 -23.41 4.37
N ASP A 422 -34.54 -24.24 4.52
CA ASP A 422 -35.71 -23.94 5.36
C ASP A 422 -35.33 -23.81 6.84
N HIS A 423 -34.52 -24.73 7.38
CA HIS A 423 -34.00 -24.62 8.76
C HIS A 423 -33.18 -23.35 8.97
N LEU A 424 -32.26 -23.04 8.06
CA LEU A 424 -31.45 -21.82 8.14
C LEU A 424 -32.35 -20.57 8.12
N TYR A 425 -33.35 -20.52 7.23
CA TYR A 425 -34.31 -19.41 7.20
C TYR A 425 -35.15 -19.29 8.48
N ASP A 426 -35.73 -20.38 8.97
CA ASP A 426 -36.58 -20.39 10.17
C ASP A 426 -35.78 -20.10 11.46
N THR A 427 -34.47 -20.38 11.48
CA THR A 427 -33.54 -19.97 12.55
C THR A 427 -32.98 -18.54 12.37
N GLY A 428 -33.30 -17.86 11.27
CA GLY A 428 -32.88 -16.48 10.98
C GLY A 428 -31.49 -16.34 10.36
N ARG A 429 -30.86 -17.45 9.94
CA ARG A 429 -29.58 -17.50 9.24
C ARG A 429 -29.84 -17.45 7.72
N ILE A 430 -29.68 -16.29 7.11
CA ILE A 430 -29.98 -16.10 5.68
C ILE A 430 -28.66 -15.98 4.90
N PRO A 431 -28.16 -17.07 4.28
CA PRO A 431 -26.92 -17.03 3.49
C PRO A 431 -27.07 -16.27 2.16
N ASP A 432 -26.16 -15.35 1.91
CA ASP A 432 -26.11 -14.53 0.69
C ASP A 432 -25.68 -15.35 -0.55
N MET A 433 -24.72 -16.27 -0.35
CA MET A 433 -24.33 -17.29 -1.32
C MET A 433 -24.75 -18.69 -0.87
N VAL A 434 -25.43 -19.40 -1.77
CA VAL A 434 -25.64 -20.85 -1.72
C VAL A 434 -25.44 -21.37 -3.14
N VAL A 435 -24.37 -22.13 -3.38
CA VAL A 435 -24.06 -22.70 -4.71
C VAL A 435 -23.69 -24.17 -4.60
N GLY A 436 -24.31 -25.01 -5.42
CA GLY A 436 -23.98 -26.44 -5.54
C GLY A 436 -23.06 -26.74 -6.72
N GLU A 437 -22.08 -27.61 -6.50
CA GLU A 437 -21.28 -28.19 -7.57
C GLU A 437 -21.91 -29.47 -8.13
N PHE A 438 -22.71 -29.31 -9.19
CA PHE A 438 -23.21 -30.43 -9.97
C PHE A 438 -22.31 -30.57 -11.21
N TYR A 439 -21.27 -31.40 -11.14
CA TYR A 439 -20.34 -31.58 -12.26
C TYR A 439 -21.04 -32.31 -13.44
N ASP A 440 -21.52 -31.53 -14.42
CA ASP A 440 -22.13 -32.05 -15.65
C ASP A 440 -22.14 -30.98 -16.76
N GLY A 441 -21.87 -31.38 -18.01
CA GLY A 441 -21.92 -30.49 -19.16
C GLY A 441 -23.34 -30.19 -19.68
N ASN A 442 -24.37 -30.88 -19.17
CA ASN A 442 -25.75 -30.74 -19.62
C ASN A 442 -26.51 -29.67 -18.80
N PRO A 443 -26.82 -28.49 -19.38
CA PRO A 443 -27.45 -27.40 -18.63
C PRO A 443 -28.84 -27.76 -18.09
N SER A 444 -29.56 -28.68 -18.74
CA SER A 444 -30.85 -29.17 -18.26
C SER A 444 -30.75 -30.00 -16.99
N LEU A 445 -29.63 -30.69 -16.73
CA LEU A 445 -29.39 -31.40 -15.47
C LEU A 445 -29.04 -30.43 -14.34
N LEU A 446 -28.18 -29.45 -14.62
CA LEU A 446 -27.85 -28.35 -13.69
C LEU A 446 -29.12 -27.60 -13.25
N ALA A 447 -29.96 -27.22 -14.22
CA ALA A 447 -31.23 -26.54 -13.98
C ALA A 447 -32.20 -27.43 -13.20
N ASN A 448 -32.34 -28.71 -13.56
CA ASN A 448 -33.20 -29.65 -12.86
C ASN A 448 -32.79 -29.82 -11.38
N TRP A 449 -31.49 -29.88 -11.06
CA TRP A 449 -31.03 -29.92 -9.68
C TRP A 449 -31.48 -28.68 -8.90
N THR A 450 -31.24 -27.45 -9.42
CA THR A 450 -31.70 -26.23 -8.74
C THR A 450 -33.23 -26.19 -8.56
N ASN A 451 -33.98 -26.68 -9.54
CA ASN A 451 -35.44 -26.76 -9.48
C ASN A 451 -35.92 -27.78 -8.43
N GLN A 452 -35.21 -28.90 -8.24
CA GLN A 452 -35.55 -29.92 -7.25
C GLN A 452 -35.23 -29.47 -5.82
N VAL A 453 -34.15 -28.70 -5.61
CA VAL A 453 -33.92 -28.03 -4.32
C VAL A 453 -35.04 -27.03 -4.05
N MET A 454 -35.33 -26.12 -5.00
CA MET A 454 -36.38 -25.11 -4.84
C MET A 454 -37.79 -25.70 -4.66
N ALA A 455 -38.09 -26.84 -5.28
CA ALA A 455 -39.36 -27.56 -5.07
C ALA A 455 -39.47 -28.22 -3.68
N SER A 456 -38.36 -28.28 -2.93
CA SER A 456 -38.27 -28.80 -1.56
C SER A 456 -38.17 -27.69 -0.50
N MET A 457 -38.23 -26.41 -0.89
CA MET A 457 -38.13 -25.25 0.00
C MET A 457 -39.50 -24.59 0.23
N ASN A 458 -39.73 -24.06 1.42
CA ASN A 458 -40.92 -23.29 1.75
C ASN A 458 -40.99 -21.94 0.99
N PRO A 459 -42.19 -21.39 0.74
CA PRO A 459 -42.36 -20.13 -0.01
C PRO A 459 -41.70 -18.91 0.63
N ALA A 460 -41.46 -18.90 1.94
CA ALA A 460 -40.75 -17.81 2.61
C ALA A 460 -39.24 -17.88 2.32
N THR A 461 -38.65 -19.05 2.49
CA THR A 461 -37.27 -19.40 2.15
C THR A 461 -36.94 -19.07 0.70
N LEU A 462 -37.79 -19.46 -0.26
CA LEU A 462 -37.62 -19.17 -1.69
C LEU A 462 -37.55 -17.67 -2.00
N ASN A 463 -38.21 -16.83 -1.21
CA ASN A 463 -38.13 -15.38 -1.36
C ASN A 463 -36.84 -14.80 -0.78
N ALA A 464 -36.31 -15.36 0.31
CA ALA A 464 -35.07 -14.91 0.95
C ALA A 464 -33.80 -15.50 0.29
N ILE A 465 -33.62 -16.82 0.36
CA ILE A 465 -32.38 -17.52 -0.02
C ILE A 465 -32.39 -17.84 -1.52
N LYS A 466 -31.22 -17.76 -2.17
CA LYS A 466 -31.03 -18.07 -3.61
C LYS A 466 -30.06 -19.23 -3.80
N VAL A 467 -30.62 -20.44 -3.97
CA VAL A 467 -29.85 -21.63 -4.34
C VAL A 467 -29.40 -21.52 -5.81
N ARG A 468 -28.10 -21.69 -6.04
CA ARG A 468 -27.44 -21.57 -7.34
C ARG A 468 -26.71 -22.87 -7.70
N ALA A 469 -26.35 -23.04 -8.97
CA ALA A 469 -25.36 -24.04 -9.38
C ALA A 469 -24.25 -23.40 -10.24
N PHE A 470 -23.08 -24.04 -10.29
CA PHE A 470 -22.00 -23.64 -11.20
C PHE A 470 -22.34 -24.02 -12.65
N ASP A 471 -22.22 -23.06 -13.58
CA ASP A 471 -22.56 -23.24 -14.99
C ASP A 471 -21.42 -23.91 -15.79
N PHE A 472 -21.21 -25.20 -15.53
CA PHE A 472 -20.27 -26.04 -16.27
C PHE A 472 -20.54 -26.04 -17.80
N ALA A 473 -21.81 -25.92 -18.20
CA ALA A 473 -22.21 -25.88 -19.61
C ALA A 473 -21.76 -24.58 -20.32
N LEU A 474 -21.95 -23.41 -19.69
CA LEU A 474 -21.39 -22.16 -20.21
C LEU A 474 -19.87 -22.17 -20.18
N ARG A 475 -19.27 -22.66 -19.08
CA ARG A 475 -17.82 -22.76 -18.91
C ARG A 475 -17.17 -23.59 -20.02
N GLN A 476 -17.77 -24.71 -20.42
CA GLN A 476 -17.30 -25.52 -21.54
C GLN A 476 -17.41 -24.77 -22.88
N SER A 477 -18.55 -24.12 -23.16
CA SER A 477 -18.70 -23.32 -24.40
C SER A 477 -17.70 -22.16 -24.49
N LEU A 478 -17.39 -21.50 -23.36
CA LEU A 478 -16.37 -20.45 -23.29
C LEU A 478 -14.95 -20.99 -23.45
N LYS A 479 -14.67 -22.19 -22.94
CA LYS A 479 -13.41 -22.90 -23.18
C LYS A 479 -13.23 -23.17 -24.67
N ASP A 480 -14.24 -23.76 -25.32
CA ASP A 480 -14.17 -24.09 -26.74
C ASP A 480 -14.04 -22.83 -27.62
N ALA A 481 -14.69 -21.73 -27.25
CA ALA A 481 -14.51 -20.44 -27.92
C ALA A 481 -13.08 -19.88 -27.83
N CYS A 482 -12.33 -20.19 -26.77
CA CYS A 482 -10.92 -19.82 -26.63
C CYS A 482 -9.98 -20.80 -27.36
N ASP A 483 -10.18 -22.10 -27.12
CA ASP A 483 -9.20 -23.16 -27.41
C ASP A 483 -9.47 -23.96 -28.69
N ALA A 484 -10.73 -24.18 -29.07
CA ALA A 484 -11.08 -25.13 -30.12
C ALA A 484 -11.06 -24.47 -31.51
N PHE A 485 -10.06 -24.82 -32.32
CA PHE A 485 -9.95 -24.32 -33.69
C PHE A 485 -11.18 -24.70 -34.53
N GLY A 486 -11.84 -23.68 -35.10
CA GLY A 486 -13.05 -23.85 -35.91
C GLY A 486 -14.36 -23.86 -35.12
N TYR A 487 -14.34 -23.74 -33.79
CA TYR A 487 -15.56 -23.53 -32.99
C TYR A 487 -16.22 -22.21 -33.38
N ASP A 488 -17.53 -22.25 -33.67
CA ASP A 488 -18.30 -21.04 -33.91
C ASP A 488 -18.71 -20.42 -32.58
N VAL A 489 -18.04 -19.32 -32.19
CA VAL A 489 -18.20 -18.74 -30.85
C VAL A 489 -19.62 -18.28 -30.57
N ARG A 490 -20.45 -18.04 -31.60
CA ARG A 490 -21.85 -17.63 -31.45
C ARG A 490 -22.71 -18.69 -30.75
N ASN A 491 -22.23 -19.93 -30.62
CA ASN A 491 -22.84 -20.96 -29.77
C ASN A 491 -22.87 -20.56 -28.28
N VAL A 492 -21.94 -19.71 -27.81
CA VAL A 492 -21.91 -19.18 -26.43
C VAL A 492 -23.22 -18.46 -26.09
N PHE A 493 -23.83 -17.75 -27.04
CA PHE A 493 -25.10 -17.05 -26.83
C PHE A 493 -26.30 -17.97 -26.52
N ASN A 494 -26.19 -19.25 -26.88
CA ASN A 494 -27.22 -20.28 -26.68
C ASN A 494 -26.83 -21.31 -25.60
N SER A 495 -25.67 -21.12 -24.96
CA SER A 495 -25.09 -22.07 -24.01
C SER A 495 -25.31 -21.65 -22.55
N GLY A 496 -25.15 -22.60 -21.64
CA GLY A 496 -25.33 -22.37 -20.20
C GLY A 496 -26.77 -22.45 -19.71
N MET A 497 -26.92 -22.50 -18.38
CA MET A 497 -28.19 -22.70 -17.68
C MET A 497 -29.26 -21.68 -18.07
N VAL A 498 -28.88 -20.40 -18.19
CA VAL A 498 -29.82 -19.32 -18.53
C VAL A 498 -30.33 -19.40 -19.96
N ARG A 499 -29.47 -19.75 -20.93
CA ARG A 499 -29.79 -19.65 -22.37
C ARG A 499 -30.26 -20.98 -22.99
N ALA A 500 -29.74 -22.11 -22.52
CA ALA A 500 -30.10 -23.44 -23.03
C ALA A 500 -31.32 -24.05 -22.31
N SER A 501 -31.41 -23.90 -20.98
CA SER A 501 -32.47 -24.49 -20.14
C SER A 501 -33.45 -23.46 -19.56
N GLY A 502 -33.24 -22.17 -19.77
CA GLY A 502 -34.16 -21.11 -19.33
C GLY A 502 -34.12 -20.81 -17.83
N SER A 503 -33.04 -21.19 -17.12
CA SER A 503 -32.87 -20.88 -15.71
C SER A 503 -32.84 -19.37 -15.45
N SER A 504 -33.38 -18.93 -14.32
CA SER A 504 -33.16 -17.57 -13.83
C SER A 504 -31.68 -17.35 -13.53
N ALA A 505 -31.12 -16.21 -13.95
CA ALA A 505 -29.73 -15.85 -13.65
C ALA A 505 -29.43 -15.79 -12.13
N PHE A 506 -30.44 -15.54 -11.29
CA PHE A 506 -30.30 -15.59 -9.84
C PHE A 506 -29.97 -16.98 -9.28
N ASN A 507 -30.15 -18.05 -10.07
CA ASN A 507 -29.84 -19.43 -9.72
C ASN A 507 -28.53 -19.95 -10.35
N VAL A 508 -27.66 -19.05 -10.83
CA VAL A 508 -26.46 -19.43 -11.61
C VAL A 508 -25.21 -18.73 -11.10
N VAL A 509 -24.13 -19.49 -10.92
CA VAL A 509 -22.77 -18.98 -10.76
C VAL A 509 -21.96 -19.32 -12.02
N THR A 510 -21.39 -18.31 -12.67
CA THR A 510 -20.60 -18.46 -13.89
C THR A 510 -19.11 -18.37 -13.60
N PHE A 511 -18.27 -19.13 -14.30
CA PHE A 511 -16.83 -19.20 -14.01
C PHE A 511 -16.04 -19.68 -15.24
N VAL A 512 -14.70 -19.68 -15.15
CA VAL A 512 -13.79 -20.00 -16.27
C VAL A 512 -12.93 -21.24 -15.97
N ASN A 513 -12.22 -21.22 -14.83
CA ASN A 513 -11.45 -22.33 -14.28
C ASN A 513 -11.78 -22.47 -12.78
N ASN A 514 -11.52 -23.63 -12.20
CA ASN A 514 -11.60 -23.91 -10.76
C ASN A 514 -10.41 -24.80 -10.35
N HIS A 515 -10.44 -25.41 -9.16
CA HIS A 515 -9.34 -26.26 -8.67
C HIS A 515 -9.24 -27.64 -9.33
N ASP A 516 -10.32 -28.19 -9.90
CA ASP A 516 -10.32 -29.53 -10.52
C ASP A 516 -9.68 -29.53 -11.90
N PHE A 517 -9.92 -28.47 -12.68
CA PHE A 517 -9.37 -28.34 -14.02
C PHE A 517 -7.85 -28.15 -13.95
N ARG A 518 -7.13 -29.28 -14.00
CA ARG A 518 -5.66 -29.38 -13.86
C ARG A 518 -5.00 -30.38 -14.81
N ASP A 519 -5.75 -31.26 -15.47
CA ASP A 519 -5.19 -32.21 -16.44
C ASP A 519 -4.92 -31.57 -17.82
N ALA A 520 -4.18 -32.28 -18.66
CA ALA A 520 -3.83 -31.83 -20.01
C ALA A 520 -5.09 -31.52 -20.83
N GLY A 521 -5.27 -30.23 -21.16
CA GLY A 521 -6.42 -29.75 -21.94
C GLY A 521 -7.70 -29.46 -21.15
N GLN A 522 -7.75 -29.70 -19.83
CA GLN A 522 -8.89 -29.35 -18.98
C GLN A 522 -9.03 -27.83 -18.70
N PRO A 523 -7.97 -27.09 -18.33
CA PRO A 523 -8.05 -25.63 -18.18
C PRO A 523 -8.31 -24.93 -19.51
N VAL A 524 -8.90 -23.74 -19.47
CA VAL A 524 -8.89 -22.81 -20.61
C VAL A 524 -7.45 -22.38 -20.87
N GLN A 525 -6.94 -22.53 -22.10
CA GLN A 525 -5.53 -22.29 -22.42
C GLN A 525 -5.29 -20.93 -23.08
N ASN A 526 -6.09 -20.61 -24.09
CA ASN A 526 -5.74 -19.57 -25.07
C ASN A 526 -6.45 -18.25 -24.79
N THR A 527 -5.87 -17.45 -23.89
CA THR A 527 -6.40 -16.15 -23.45
C THR A 527 -7.73 -16.28 -22.66
N PRO A 528 -7.76 -16.93 -21.48
CA PRO A 528 -8.98 -17.08 -20.67
C PRO A 528 -9.65 -15.75 -20.27
N LEU A 529 -8.91 -14.64 -20.32
CA LEU A 529 -9.45 -13.28 -20.16
C LEU A 529 -10.63 -12.96 -21.10
N LEU A 530 -10.77 -13.62 -22.26
CA LEU A 530 -11.93 -13.46 -23.15
C LEU A 530 -13.21 -14.10 -22.58
N ALA A 531 -13.07 -15.22 -21.85
CA ALA A 531 -14.17 -15.82 -21.10
C ALA A 531 -14.57 -14.96 -19.90
N TYR A 532 -13.58 -14.43 -19.16
CA TYR A 532 -13.83 -13.43 -18.11
C TYR A 532 -14.49 -12.17 -18.64
N ALA A 533 -14.07 -11.67 -19.80
CA ALA A 533 -14.71 -10.53 -20.45
C ALA A 533 -16.20 -10.79 -20.74
N TYR A 534 -16.59 -12.02 -21.13
CA TYR A 534 -18.00 -12.35 -21.33
C TYR A 534 -18.80 -12.34 -20.02
N ILE A 535 -18.36 -13.11 -19.01
CA ILE A 535 -19.14 -13.26 -17.77
C ILE A 535 -19.13 -12.00 -16.89
N LEU A 536 -18.05 -11.21 -16.92
CA LEU A 536 -17.96 -9.97 -16.14
C LEU A 536 -18.70 -8.77 -16.79
N THR A 537 -19.12 -8.84 -18.06
CA THR A 537 -19.87 -7.74 -18.71
C THR A 537 -21.28 -8.11 -19.18
N ASN A 538 -21.80 -9.26 -18.75
CA ASN A 538 -23.16 -9.69 -19.08
C ASN A 538 -23.88 -10.13 -17.81
N ASN A 539 -24.54 -9.16 -17.14
CA ASN A 539 -25.21 -9.40 -15.87
C ASN A 539 -26.43 -10.33 -15.97
N GLN A 540 -26.88 -10.66 -17.18
CA GLN A 540 -27.99 -11.57 -17.47
C GLN A 540 -27.56 -13.05 -17.56
N LEU A 541 -26.37 -13.42 -17.07
CA LEU A 541 -25.87 -14.81 -17.05
C LEU A 541 -25.84 -15.42 -15.64
N GLY A 542 -25.66 -14.59 -14.61
CA GLY A 542 -25.58 -15.01 -13.22
C GLY A 542 -24.50 -14.25 -12.45
N LEU A 543 -24.07 -14.83 -11.33
CA LEU A 543 -23.03 -14.28 -10.47
C LEU A 543 -21.65 -14.77 -10.95
N PRO A 544 -20.70 -13.90 -11.31
CA PRO A 544 -19.38 -14.32 -11.78
C PRO A 544 -18.45 -14.71 -10.62
N CYS A 545 -17.81 -15.87 -10.74
CA CYS A 545 -16.73 -16.35 -9.90
C CYS A 545 -15.37 -16.20 -10.62
N VAL A 546 -14.38 -15.66 -9.92
CA VAL A 546 -13.00 -15.51 -10.39
C VAL A 546 -12.06 -16.45 -9.63
N TYR A 547 -11.18 -17.13 -10.37
CA TYR A 547 -10.25 -18.11 -9.82
C TYR A 547 -8.92 -17.46 -9.40
N TYR A 548 -8.41 -17.79 -8.21
CA TYR A 548 -7.18 -17.19 -7.66
C TYR A 548 -5.96 -17.29 -8.62
N PRO A 549 -5.64 -18.44 -9.23
CA PRO A 549 -4.55 -18.55 -10.21
C PRO A 549 -4.71 -17.66 -11.45
N ASP A 550 -5.89 -17.55 -12.04
CA ASP A 550 -6.13 -16.68 -13.22
C ASP A 550 -5.92 -15.20 -12.83
N TYR A 551 -6.42 -14.80 -11.65
CA TYR A 551 -6.35 -13.42 -11.18
C TYR A 551 -4.92 -13.01 -10.79
N TYR A 552 -4.24 -13.81 -9.98
CA TYR A 552 -2.88 -13.54 -9.49
C TYR A 552 -1.76 -14.12 -10.37
N GLY A 553 -2.07 -14.76 -11.51
CA GLY A 553 -1.08 -15.35 -12.41
C GLY A 553 -0.27 -16.49 -11.79
N THR A 554 -0.89 -17.25 -10.86
CA THR A 554 -0.20 -18.30 -10.12
C THR A 554 -0.09 -19.57 -10.98
N PRO A 555 1.09 -20.20 -11.13
CA PRO A 555 1.20 -21.44 -11.89
C PRO A 555 0.49 -22.61 -11.21
N ILE A 556 -0.29 -23.36 -11.98
CA ILE A 556 -0.85 -24.68 -11.63
C ILE A 556 -0.64 -25.63 -12.83
N PRO A 557 -0.69 -26.96 -12.64
CA PRO A 557 -0.49 -27.91 -13.73
C PRO A 557 -1.42 -27.67 -14.93
N ASN A 558 -0.84 -27.77 -16.13
CA ASN A 558 -1.51 -27.64 -17.43
C ASN A 558 -2.33 -26.36 -17.67
N ALA A 559 -2.17 -25.29 -16.86
CA ALA A 559 -2.92 -24.04 -17.01
C ALA A 559 -2.01 -22.84 -17.37
N PRO A 560 -2.53 -21.81 -18.08
CA PRO A 560 -1.75 -20.65 -18.49
C PRO A 560 -1.51 -19.66 -17.33
N ALA A 561 -0.31 -19.67 -16.73
CA ALA A 561 0.11 -18.72 -15.70
C ALA A 561 0.18 -17.26 -16.23
N THR A 562 -0.97 -16.58 -16.24
CA THR A 562 -1.15 -15.22 -16.79
C THR A 562 -1.72 -14.31 -15.71
N TYR A 563 -1.05 -13.20 -15.40
CA TYR A 563 -1.50 -12.25 -14.38
C TYR A 563 -2.65 -11.36 -14.89
N MET A 564 -3.91 -11.76 -14.65
CA MET A 564 -5.09 -11.06 -15.20
C MET A 564 -5.69 -9.97 -14.31
N LYS A 565 -5.28 -9.85 -13.03
CA LYS A 565 -5.82 -8.87 -12.07
C LYS A 565 -6.05 -7.46 -12.64
N PRO A 566 -5.09 -6.80 -13.33
CA PRO A 566 -5.28 -5.43 -13.81
C PRO A 566 -6.39 -5.24 -14.86
N ASP A 567 -6.83 -6.32 -15.50
CA ASP A 567 -7.91 -6.30 -16.49
C ASP A 567 -9.22 -6.85 -15.92
N ILE A 568 -9.18 -7.79 -14.98
CA ILE A 568 -10.35 -8.23 -14.20
C ILE A 568 -10.85 -7.08 -13.31
N ASP A 569 -9.95 -6.34 -12.64
CA ASP A 569 -10.29 -5.14 -11.87
C ASP A 569 -11.03 -4.09 -12.74
N LYS A 570 -10.58 -3.88 -13.98
CA LYS A 570 -11.24 -2.97 -14.94
C LYS A 570 -12.61 -3.50 -15.35
N LEU A 571 -12.74 -4.81 -15.59
CA LEU A 571 -14.01 -5.45 -15.94
C LEU A 571 -15.04 -5.31 -14.82
N ILE A 572 -14.67 -5.61 -13.57
CA ILE A 572 -15.52 -5.43 -12.38
C ILE A 572 -15.90 -3.95 -12.20
N LYS A 573 -14.94 -3.03 -12.34
CA LYS A 573 -15.20 -1.58 -12.28
C LYS A 573 -16.18 -1.12 -13.36
N VAL A 574 -15.95 -1.49 -14.62
CA VAL A 574 -16.85 -1.16 -15.74
C VAL A 574 -18.24 -1.76 -15.50
N HIS A 575 -18.33 -2.97 -14.95
CA HIS A 575 -19.60 -3.57 -14.57
C HIS A 575 -20.33 -2.74 -13.51
N LYS A 576 -19.72 -2.51 -12.34
CA LYS A 576 -20.34 -1.78 -11.23
C LYS A 576 -20.73 -0.34 -11.60
N GLN A 577 -20.03 0.28 -12.57
CA GLN A 577 -20.33 1.65 -13.03
C GLN A 577 -21.39 1.73 -14.13
N ASN A 578 -21.53 0.73 -15.02
CA ASN A 578 -22.31 0.89 -16.26
C ASN A 578 -23.29 -0.27 -16.58
N ILE A 579 -23.08 -1.47 -16.02
CA ILE A 579 -23.81 -2.70 -16.37
C ILE A 579 -24.66 -3.19 -15.18
N PHE A 580 -24.23 -2.89 -13.96
CA PHE A 580 -24.96 -3.24 -12.75
C PHE A 580 -26.41 -2.72 -12.79
N GLY A 581 -27.37 -3.58 -12.44
CA GLY A 581 -28.78 -3.27 -12.43
C GLY A 581 -29.43 -3.18 -13.81
N ALA A 582 -28.71 -3.50 -14.89
CA ALA A 582 -29.30 -3.60 -16.22
C ALA A 582 -30.34 -4.71 -16.29
N THR A 583 -31.35 -4.52 -17.15
CA THR A 583 -32.55 -5.37 -17.22
C THR A 583 -32.72 -6.12 -18.54
N ALA A 584 -31.83 -5.90 -19.52
CA ALA A 584 -31.91 -6.54 -20.83
C ALA A 584 -30.53 -6.80 -21.46
N THR A 585 -30.45 -7.78 -22.36
CA THR A 585 -29.27 -8.03 -23.21
C THR A 585 -29.70 -8.58 -24.57
N ASP A 586 -29.23 -7.96 -25.65
CA ASP A 586 -29.45 -8.38 -27.03
C ASP A 586 -28.15 -8.89 -27.67
N ASN A 587 -28.18 -10.15 -28.11
CA ASN A 587 -27.03 -10.82 -28.72
C ASN A 587 -26.89 -10.41 -30.19
N LEU A 588 -26.40 -9.20 -30.45
CA LEU A 588 -26.37 -8.52 -31.77
C LEU A 588 -25.76 -9.35 -32.92
N SER A 589 -24.89 -10.30 -32.60
CA SER A 589 -24.11 -11.12 -33.54
C SER A 589 -24.52 -12.60 -33.57
N ARG A 590 -25.67 -12.96 -32.96
CA ARG A 590 -26.19 -14.34 -32.95
C ARG A 590 -26.44 -14.93 -34.35
N PHE A 591 -26.56 -16.26 -34.42
CA PHE A 591 -27.08 -16.93 -35.61
C PHE A 591 -28.46 -16.36 -36.00
N GLY A 592 -28.64 -16.05 -37.29
CA GLY A 592 -29.88 -15.44 -37.78
C GLY A 592 -30.17 -14.04 -37.21
N THR A 593 -29.15 -13.29 -36.79
CA THR A 593 -29.31 -11.93 -36.29
C THR A 593 -30.04 -11.02 -37.31
N PRO A 594 -31.03 -10.20 -36.88
CA PRO A 594 -31.69 -9.24 -37.75
C PRO A 594 -30.83 -7.99 -38.03
N TYR A 595 -29.73 -7.81 -37.30
CA TYR A 595 -28.87 -6.64 -37.41
C TYR A 595 -27.90 -6.77 -38.57
N ALA A 596 -27.76 -5.69 -39.36
CA ALA A 596 -26.82 -5.66 -40.48
C ALA A 596 -25.38 -5.80 -39.98
N GLN A 597 -24.60 -6.68 -40.62
CA GLN A 597 -23.17 -6.88 -40.32
C GLN A 597 -22.34 -6.71 -41.59
N SER A 598 -21.29 -5.90 -41.53
CA SER A 598 -20.33 -5.70 -42.62
C SER A 598 -18.90 -5.87 -42.11
N PHE A 599 -18.29 -7.02 -42.38
CA PHE A 599 -16.93 -7.36 -41.96
C PHE A 599 -15.89 -6.84 -42.99
N GLY A 600 -15.09 -5.86 -42.58
CA GLY A 600 -13.85 -5.46 -43.26
C GLY A 600 -12.59 -6.19 -42.75
N GLY A 601 -12.77 -7.17 -41.87
CA GLY A 601 -11.73 -7.96 -41.20
C GLY A 601 -12.29 -8.71 -39.99
N GLY A 602 -11.74 -9.88 -39.67
CA GLY A 602 -12.35 -10.83 -38.72
C GLY A 602 -13.58 -11.53 -39.31
N TYR A 603 -14.20 -12.43 -38.54
CA TYR A 603 -15.27 -13.31 -39.01
C TYR A 603 -16.41 -13.44 -37.99
N ALA A 604 -17.63 -13.72 -38.47
CA ALA A 604 -18.80 -13.85 -37.60
C ALA A 604 -18.71 -15.05 -36.64
N ASN A 605 -18.05 -16.14 -37.04
CA ASN A 605 -17.83 -17.32 -36.20
C ASN A 605 -16.71 -17.14 -35.15
N THR A 606 -16.00 -16.01 -35.15
CA THR A 606 -14.95 -15.65 -34.16
C THR A 606 -15.27 -14.38 -33.38
N THR A 607 -16.47 -13.81 -33.55
CA THR A 607 -16.90 -12.55 -32.93
C THR A 607 -18.12 -12.77 -32.04
N LEU A 608 -18.01 -12.41 -30.76
CA LEU A 608 -19.19 -12.12 -29.93
C LEU A 608 -19.35 -10.61 -29.82
N MET A 609 -20.55 -10.11 -30.05
CA MET A 609 -20.94 -8.72 -29.88
C MET A 609 -22.41 -8.63 -29.45
N TYR A 610 -22.67 -7.89 -28.37
CA TYR A 610 -23.98 -7.81 -27.70
C TYR A 610 -24.17 -6.46 -27.01
N GLN A 611 -25.44 -6.09 -26.77
CA GLN A 611 -25.85 -4.81 -26.20
C GLN A 611 -26.62 -5.04 -24.91
N ILE A 612 -26.14 -4.47 -23.81
CA ILE A 612 -26.83 -4.37 -22.53
C ILE A 612 -27.75 -3.15 -22.58
N GLY A 613 -29.00 -3.33 -22.15
CA GLY A 613 -30.02 -2.26 -22.10
C GLY A 613 -30.71 -2.18 -20.75
N GLY A 614 -31.43 -1.07 -20.54
CA GLY A 614 -32.23 -0.83 -19.34
C GLY A 614 -31.38 -0.74 -18.08
N THR A 615 -30.20 -0.11 -18.20
CA THR A 615 -29.30 0.23 -17.09
C THR A 615 -29.93 1.30 -16.17
N PRO A 616 -29.53 1.40 -14.89
CA PRO A 616 -30.05 2.43 -13.98
C PRO A 616 -29.75 3.87 -14.40
N SER A 617 -28.76 4.09 -15.27
CA SER A 617 -28.41 5.38 -15.86
C SER A 617 -29.22 5.71 -17.12
N GLY A 618 -30.01 4.76 -17.64
CA GLY A 618 -30.71 4.88 -18.92
C GLY A 618 -29.77 4.90 -20.13
N LYS A 619 -28.56 4.35 -20.00
CA LYS A 619 -27.51 4.34 -21.04
C LYS A 619 -27.14 2.93 -21.48
N ASP A 620 -27.12 2.70 -22.77
CA ASP A 620 -26.80 1.38 -23.33
C ASP A 620 -25.29 1.10 -23.28
N VAL A 621 -24.94 -0.18 -23.16
CA VAL A 621 -23.54 -0.63 -23.18
C VAL A 621 -23.38 -1.70 -24.24
N VAL A 622 -22.48 -1.50 -25.21
CA VAL A 622 -22.16 -2.51 -26.23
C VAL A 622 -20.81 -3.14 -25.91
N VAL A 623 -20.75 -4.47 -25.94
CA VAL A 623 -19.52 -5.25 -25.72
C VAL A 623 -19.19 -5.98 -27.02
N ALA A 624 -17.91 -6.03 -27.39
CA ALA A 624 -17.43 -6.92 -28.44
C ALA A 624 -16.17 -7.67 -28.00
N ILE A 625 -16.07 -8.94 -28.39
CA ILE A 625 -15.00 -9.89 -28.05
C ILE A 625 -14.58 -10.60 -29.35
N ASN A 626 -13.33 -10.41 -29.75
CA ASN A 626 -12.70 -11.03 -30.91
C ASN A 626 -11.86 -12.22 -30.47
N PHE A 627 -12.40 -13.43 -30.67
CA PHE A 627 -11.72 -14.70 -30.42
C PHE A 627 -10.79 -15.12 -31.57
N ALA A 628 -10.71 -14.36 -32.68
CA ALA A 628 -9.78 -14.69 -33.77
C ALA A 628 -8.33 -14.62 -33.29
N GLY A 629 -7.50 -15.55 -33.79
CA GLY A 629 -6.06 -15.64 -33.47
C GLY A 629 -5.18 -14.93 -34.49
N GLY A 630 -3.87 -15.18 -34.41
CA GLY A 630 -2.90 -14.68 -35.40
C GLY A 630 -2.92 -13.15 -35.51
N ASN A 631 -3.16 -12.64 -36.73
CA ASN A 631 -3.23 -11.21 -37.03
C ASN A 631 -4.68 -10.72 -37.31
N ASP A 632 -5.69 -11.54 -37.04
CA ASP A 632 -7.07 -11.33 -37.48
C ASP A 632 -7.78 -10.25 -36.66
N THR A 633 -7.49 -9.01 -37.04
CA THR A 633 -8.09 -7.79 -36.51
C THR A 633 -9.53 -7.67 -36.98
N LEU A 634 -10.48 -7.78 -36.05
CA LEU A 634 -11.89 -7.51 -36.28
C LEU A 634 -12.07 -6.05 -36.75
N LYS A 635 -12.83 -5.86 -37.82
CA LYS A 635 -13.27 -4.58 -38.37
C LYS A 635 -14.71 -4.76 -38.84
N LEU A 636 -15.67 -4.18 -38.12
CA LEU A 636 -17.08 -4.53 -38.30
C LEU A 636 -17.96 -3.28 -38.17
N ASP A 637 -18.77 -2.99 -39.18
CA ASP A 637 -20.00 -2.22 -38.98
C ASP A 637 -21.06 -3.18 -38.44
N GLN A 638 -21.43 -3.03 -37.17
CA GLN A 638 -22.46 -3.83 -36.49
C GLN A 638 -23.71 -2.97 -36.29
N GLY A 639 -24.86 -3.43 -36.81
CA GLY A 639 -26.17 -2.91 -36.43
C GLY A 639 -26.43 -3.10 -34.94
N VAL A 640 -26.84 -2.04 -34.26
CA VAL A 640 -27.25 -2.05 -32.84
C VAL A 640 -28.77 -2.13 -32.74
N ASN A 641 -29.27 -2.48 -31.56
CA ASN A 641 -30.71 -2.40 -31.28
C ASN A 641 -31.11 -0.94 -31.00
N THR A 642 -31.96 -0.41 -31.88
CA THR A 642 -32.55 0.94 -31.79
C THR A 642 -34.08 0.89 -31.63
N SER A 643 -34.65 -0.20 -31.12
CA SER A 643 -36.11 -0.43 -31.10
C SER A 643 -36.88 0.39 -30.06
N GLY A 644 -36.18 1.07 -29.14
CA GLY A 644 -36.76 1.57 -27.90
C GLY A 644 -37.04 0.46 -26.88
N GLY A 645 -37.66 0.83 -25.76
CA GLY A 645 -37.97 -0.08 -24.66
C GLY A 645 -36.87 -0.04 -23.60
N ALA A 646 -36.07 -1.10 -23.51
CA ALA A 646 -34.86 -1.11 -22.69
C ALA A 646 -33.63 -0.52 -23.41
N TYR A 647 -33.65 -0.48 -24.74
CA TYR A 647 -32.54 0.00 -25.56
C TYR A 647 -32.82 1.41 -26.07
N HIS A 648 -31.84 2.30 -25.95
CA HIS A 648 -32.01 3.74 -26.22
C HIS A 648 -31.17 4.27 -27.39
N LEU A 649 -30.20 3.51 -27.89
CA LEU A 649 -29.31 3.94 -28.98
C LEU A 649 -30.10 4.41 -30.21
N SER A 650 -29.72 5.61 -30.68
CA SER A 650 -30.30 6.30 -31.82
C SER A 650 -29.19 6.80 -32.77
N PRO A 651 -29.49 7.07 -34.06
CA PRO A 651 -28.51 7.64 -34.97
C PRO A 651 -27.89 8.95 -34.45
N ASN A 652 -26.57 9.06 -34.61
CA ASN A 652 -25.65 10.08 -34.07
C ASN A 652 -25.30 9.94 -32.57
N ASP A 653 -25.86 8.98 -31.83
CA ASP A 653 -25.37 8.71 -30.47
C ASP A 653 -23.92 8.23 -30.50
N THR A 654 -23.14 8.67 -29.52
CA THR A 654 -21.73 8.32 -29.37
C THR A 654 -21.56 7.36 -28.21
N LEU A 655 -20.83 6.26 -28.42
CA LEU A 655 -20.43 5.35 -27.36
C LEU A 655 -18.91 5.40 -27.19
N MET A 656 -18.43 5.56 -25.96
CA MET A 656 -17.01 5.72 -25.65
C MET A 656 -16.39 4.39 -25.22
N ASP A 657 -15.21 4.06 -25.77
CA ASP A 657 -14.45 2.87 -25.35
C ASP A 657 -13.86 3.10 -23.94
N VAL A 658 -14.44 2.45 -22.93
CA VAL A 658 -14.04 2.60 -21.52
C VAL A 658 -12.84 1.73 -21.14
N LEU A 659 -12.45 0.77 -21.98
CA LEU A 659 -11.26 -0.08 -21.77
C LEU A 659 -10.09 0.30 -22.68
N LYS A 660 -10.33 1.10 -23.73
CA LYS A 660 -9.36 1.66 -24.67
C LYS A 660 -8.55 0.58 -25.41
N ARG A 661 -9.20 -0.55 -25.70
CA ARG A 661 -8.63 -1.71 -26.40
C ARG A 661 -8.94 -1.72 -27.90
N SER A 662 -9.88 -0.89 -28.36
CA SER A 662 -10.16 -0.69 -29.78
C SER A 662 -9.29 0.41 -30.39
N LYS A 663 -9.22 0.46 -31.73
CA LYS A 663 -8.39 1.45 -32.44
C LYS A 663 -8.87 2.90 -32.24
N TYR A 664 -10.16 3.11 -31.97
CA TYR A 664 -10.76 4.43 -31.88
C TYR A 664 -11.41 4.61 -30.50
N PRO A 665 -11.15 5.71 -29.77
CA PRO A 665 -11.61 5.87 -28.38
C PRO A 665 -13.14 6.03 -28.24
N TYR A 666 -13.86 6.12 -29.35
CA TYR A 666 -15.32 6.14 -29.42
C TYR A 666 -15.80 5.53 -30.75
N ALA A 667 -17.07 5.16 -30.77
CA ALA A 667 -17.84 4.83 -31.96
C ALA A 667 -19.09 5.72 -32.02
N VAL A 668 -19.64 5.95 -33.21
CA VAL A 668 -20.88 6.71 -33.41
C VAL A 668 -21.87 5.80 -34.14
N VAL A 669 -23.14 5.83 -33.74
CA VAL A 669 -24.23 5.14 -34.43
C VAL A 669 -24.56 5.90 -35.72
N ASP A 670 -24.42 5.25 -36.87
CA ASP A 670 -24.69 5.86 -38.18
C ASP A 670 -26.20 6.00 -38.47
N PHE A 671 -26.52 6.60 -39.62
CA PHE A 671 -27.90 6.80 -40.08
C PHE A 671 -28.65 5.50 -40.44
N LEU A 672 -27.97 4.35 -40.42
CA LEU A 672 -28.52 3.01 -40.61
C LEU A 672 -28.63 2.22 -39.29
N GLY A 673 -28.34 2.86 -38.15
CA GLY A 673 -28.37 2.21 -36.83
C GLY A 673 -27.18 1.28 -36.59
N ARG A 674 -25.99 1.58 -37.15
CA ARG A 674 -24.78 0.75 -37.06
C ARG A 674 -23.63 1.49 -36.39
N MET A 675 -22.85 0.79 -35.56
CA MET A 675 -21.59 1.30 -35.03
C MET A 675 -20.40 0.59 -35.68
N TYR A 676 -19.33 1.33 -36.00
CA TYR A 676 -18.08 0.75 -36.46
C TYR A 676 -17.17 0.40 -35.28
N VAL A 677 -16.67 -0.84 -35.22
CA VAL A 677 -15.66 -1.28 -34.25
C VAL A 677 -14.42 -1.84 -34.96
N GLN A 678 -13.24 -1.58 -34.40
CA GLN A 678 -12.00 -2.25 -34.79
C GLN A 678 -11.23 -2.73 -33.56
N LEU A 679 -11.11 -4.06 -33.38
CA LEU A 679 -10.42 -4.72 -32.27
C LEU A 679 -9.24 -5.59 -32.76
N PRO A 680 -8.12 -5.64 -32.03
CA PRO A 680 -7.05 -6.62 -32.27
C PRO A 680 -7.56 -8.08 -32.19
N PRO A 681 -6.81 -9.05 -32.76
CA PRO A 681 -7.00 -10.48 -32.43
C PRO A 681 -6.85 -10.72 -30.93
N ARG A 682 -7.51 -11.77 -30.42
CA ARG A 682 -7.54 -12.17 -28.99
C ARG A 682 -7.79 -10.99 -28.03
N SER A 683 -8.74 -10.13 -28.36
CA SER A 683 -9.05 -8.90 -27.59
C SER A 683 -10.55 -8.63 -27.49
N TYR A 684 -10.92 -7.73 -26.61
CA TYR A 684 -12.30 -7.33 -26.31
C TYR A 684 -12.35 -5.83 -26.04
N SER A 685 -13.51 -5.19 -26.15
CA SER A 685 -13.74 -3.91 -25.49
C SER A 685 -15.21 -3.67 -25.15
N VAL A 686 -15.43 -2.65 -24.32
CA VAL A 686 -16.74 -2.20 -23.86
C VAL A 686 -16.92 -0.74 -24.25
N TRP A 687 -18.03 -0.44 -24.92
CA TRP A 687 -18.43 0.90 -25.30
C TRP A 687 -19.68 1.30 -24.52
N VAL A 688 -19.62 2.42 -23.80
CA VAL A 688 -20.75 2.95 -23.01
C VAL A 688 -21.35 4.15 -23.73
N GLU A 689 -22.67 4.18 -23.90
CA GLU A 689 -23.38 5.32 -24.48
C GLU A 689 -23.14 6.60 -23.66
N CYS A 690 -22.77 7.68 -24.36
CA CYS A 690 -21.99 8.75 -23.80
C CYS A 690 -22.47 10.14 -24.21
N SER A 691 -22.91 10.93 -23.23
CA SER A 691 -23.03 12.39 -23.37
C SER A 691 -21.63 13.02 -23.36
N VAL A 692 -20.98 13.00 -24.53
CA VAL A 692 -19.61 13.50 -24.76
C VAL A 692 -19.42 14.90 -24.18
N PRO A 693 -18.53 15.08 -23.18
CA PRO A 693 -18.17 16.39 -22.67
C PRO A 693 -17.59 17.28 -23.77
N GLN A 694 -18.01 18.54 -23.82
CA GLN A 694 -17.31 19.53 -24.64
C GLN A 694 -15.91 19.77 -24.07
N PRO A 695 -14.86 19.94 -24.91
CA PRO A 695 -13.53 20.29 -24.44
C PRO A 695 -13.57 21.56 -23.57
N PRO A 696 -12.94 21.57 -22.39
CA PRO A 696 -13.00 22.71 -21.48
C PRO A 696 -12.27 23.92 -22.04
N VAL A 697 -12.68 25.14 -21.65
CA VAL A 697 -11.95 26.36 -22.03
C VAL A 697 -10.79 26.57 -21.06
N GLY A 698 -9.56 26.43 -21.55
CA GLY A 698 -8.32 26.64 -20.80
C GLY A 698 -7.99 28.12 -20.60
N GLN A 699 -7.44 28.45 -19.44
CA GLN A 699 -6.95 29.79 -19.11
C GLN A 699 -5.43 29.78 -18.98
N ASN A 700 -4.75 30.12 -20.07
CA ASN A 700 -3.29 30.29 -20.09
C ASN A 700 -2.86 31.32 -19.03
N LYS A 701 -1.71 31.09 -18.40
CA LYS A 701 -1.13 31.97 -17.37
C LYS A 701 0.27 32.41 -17.78
N THR A 702 0.68 33.54 -17.24
CA THR A 702 1.97 34.16 -17.53
C THR A 702 2.60 34.63 -16.22
N VAL A 703 3.89 34.36 -16.03
CA VAL A 703 4.65 34.67 -14.81
C VAL A 703 6.10 35.02 -15.15
N CYS A 704 6.81 35.55 -14.16
CA CYS A 704 8.26 35.72 -14.20
C CYS A 704 8.97 34.52 -13.58
N LEU A 705 10.17 34.19 -14.04
CA LEU A 705 11.01 33.14 -13.45
C LEU A 705 11.22 33.40 -11.94
N GLY A 706 11.06 32.36 -11.12
CA GLY A 706 11.19 32.46 -9.65
C GLY A 706 9.98 33.04 -8.90
N ALA A 707 8.96 33.54 -9.59
CA ALA A 707 7.73 34.01 -8.95
C ALA A 707 6.83 32.85 -8.46
N THR A 708 6.02 33.10 -7.42
CA THR A 708 5.01 32.14 -6.95
C THR A 708 4.02 31.81 -8.06
N LEU A 709 3.89 30.52 -8.40
CA LEU A 709 3.06 30.09 -9.52
C LEU A 709 1.55 30.19 -9.22
N PRO A 710 0.74 30.77 -10.13
CA PRO A 710 -0.71 30.61 -10.11
C PRO A 710 -1.09 29.21 -10.59
N ALA A 711 -2.24 28.71 -10.13
CA ALA A 711 -2.84 27.53 -10.74
C ALA A 711 -3.27 27.84 -12.19
N LEU A 712 -2.96 26.91 -13.11
CA LEU A 712 -3.60 26.83 -14.42
C LEU A 712 -5.06 26.44 -14.20
N THR A 713 -5.99 27.11 -14.87
CA THR A 713 -7.43 26.95 -14.62
C THR A 713 -8.21 26.65 -15.89
N VAL A 714 -9.32 25.93 -15.75
CA VAL A 714 -10.36 25.81 -16.79
C VAL A 714 -11.66 26.46 -16.35
N THR A 715 -12.43 26.96 -17.32
CA THR A 715 -13.82 27.36 -17.09
C THR A 715 -14.64 26.12 -16.72
N ALA A 716 -15.05 26.05 -15.45
CA ALA A 716 -15.82 24.93 -14.93
C ALA A 716 -17.23 24.88 -15.54
N LEU A 717 -17.64 23.69 -15.97
CA LEU A 717 -18.98 23.38 -16.47
C LEU A 717 -19.72 22.55 -15.41
N PRO A 718 -20.99 22.84 -15.09
CA PRO A 718 -21.75 22.06 -14.12
C PRO A 718 -21.85 20.58 -14.51
N GLY A 719 -21.60 19.68 -13.56
CA GLY A 719 -21.69 18.22 -13.77
C GLY A 719 -20.41 17.55 -14.31
N TYR A 720 -19.31 18.28 -14.46
CA TYR A 720 -18.03 17.74 -14.94
C TYR A 720 -16.89 17.89 -13.92
N THR A 721 -16.04 16.88 -13.84
CA THR A 721 -14.69 16.92 -13.25
C THR A 721 -13.63 17.10 -14.35
N TYR A 722 -12.35 17.18 -13.97
CA TYR A 722 -11.26 17.49 -14.88
C TYR A 722 -10.01 16.67 -14.55
N ARG A 723 -9.41 16.07 -15.57
CA ARG A 723 -8.12 15.37 -15.48
C ARG A 723 -7.05 16.14 -16.23
N TRP A 724 -5.88 16.30 -15.61
CA TRP A 724 -4.74 17.04 -16.18
C TRP A 724 -3.60 16.11 -16.62
N TYR A 725 -2.96 16.45 -17.72
CA TYR A 725 -1.99 15.61 -18.43
C TYR A 725 -0.77 16.40 -18.92
N GLY A 726 0.38 15.74 -18.99
CA GLY A 726 1.59 16.26 -19.65
C GLY A 726 1.58 16.15 -21.17
N ALA A 727 0.60 15.46 -21.78
CA ALA A 727 0.53 15.25 -23.23
C ALA A 727 -0.90 15.25 -23.79
N ALA A 728 -1.02 15.62 -25.07
CA ALA A 728 -2.28 15.68 -25.81
C ALA A 728 -3.01 14.34 -25.92
N ILE A 729 -2.27 13.23 -25.84
CA ILE A 729 -2.76 11.84 -25.97
C ILE A 729 -2.04 10.92 -24.97
N GLY A 730 -2.61 9.73 -24.75
CA GLY A 730 -2.07 8.70 -23.86
C GLY A 730 -2.46 8.90 -22.39
N GLU A 731 -2.61 7.79 -21.66
CA GLU A 731 -3.02 7.80 -20.25
C GLU A 731 -1.84 7.98 -19.29
N ASN A 732 -0.68 7.41 -19.61
CA ASN A 732 0.55 7.48 -18.80
C ASN A 732 1.13 8.90 -18.64
N SER A 733 0.48 9.92 -19.21
CA SER A 733 0.79 11.34 -18.99
C SER A 733 -0.09 12.01 -17.93
N LEU A 734 -1.01 11.27 -17.28
CA LEU A 734 -1.90 11.75 -16.22
C LEU A 734 -1.12 12.30 -15.03
N ILE A 735 -1.46 13.52 -14.60
CA ILE A 735 -0.84 14.23 -13.49
C ILE A 735 -1.76 14.25 -12.26
N THR A 736 -3.06 14.51 -12.45
CA THR A 736 -4.09 14.46 -11.40
C THR A 736 -5.47 14.17 -11.99
N GLU A 737 -6.31 13.46 -11.24
CA GLU A 737 -7.68 13.11 -11.64
C GLU A 737 -8.76 14.14 -11.24
N THR A 738 -8.43 15.13 -10.41
CA THR A 738 -9.43 16.06 -9.86
C THR A 738 -8.96 17.51 -9.84
N GLY A 739 -9.90 18.43 -10.10
CA GLY A 739 -9.74 19.88 -9.97
C GLY A 739 -9.84 20.66 -11.29
N ASN A 740 -10.67 21.69 -11.33
CA ASN A 740 -10.67 22.68 -12.43
C ASN A 740 -9.46 23.63 -12.39
N ALA A 741 -8.52 23.37 -11.48
CA ALA A 741 -7.29 24.11 -11.24
C ALA A 741 -6.15 23.11 -11.00
N TYR A 742 -4.98 23.36 -11.60
CA TYR A 742 -3.76 22.58 -11.41
C TYR A 742 -2.55 23.51 -11.27
N THR A 743 -1.76 23.34 -10.21
CA THR A 743 -0.53 24.10 -9.99
C THR A 743 0.67 23.26 -10.45
N PRO A 744 1.36 23.63 -11.55
CA PRO A 744 2.55 22.92 -12.00
C PRO A 744 3.74 23.14 -11.06
N PRO A 745 4.76 22.26 -11.10
CA PRO A 745 6.04 22.51 -10.43
C PRO A 745 6.76 23.72 -11.06
N ALA A 746 7.53 24.45 -10.24
CA ALA A 746 8.32 25.61 -10.66
C ALA A 746 9.31 25.28 -11.79
N PRO A 747 9.18 25.88 -12.99
CA PRO A 747 10.14 25.65 -14.07
C PRO A 747 11.50 26.31 -13.78
N ALA A 748 12.58 25.58 -14.09
CA ALA A 748 13.95 26.03 -13.87
C ALA A 748 14.47 27.03 -14.93
N LEU A 749 13.71 27.27 -16.01
CA LEU A 749 14.10 28.12 -17.14
C LEU A 749 12.90 28.93 -17.66
N PRO A 750 13.12 30.07 -18.33
CA PRO A 750 12.10 30.74 -19.12
C PRO A 750 11.62 29.89 -20.30
N GLY A 751 10.35 30.00 -20.66
CA GLY A 751 9.76 29.26 -21.78
C GLY A 751 8.24 29.08 -21.66
N THR A 752 7.64 28.43 -22.65
CA THR A 752 6.21 28.09 -22.65
C THR A 752 6.02 26.61 -22.37
N TYR A 753 5.34 26.30 -21.27
CA TYR A 753 5.06 24.94 -20.82
C TYR A 753 3.59 24.61 -21.07
N THR A 754 3.32 23.55 -21.83
CA THR A 754 1.96 23.18 -22.25
C THR A 754 1.45 21.97 -21.47
N TYR A 755 0.34 22.15 -20.78
CA TYR A 755 -0.41 21.12 -20.09
C TYR A 755 -1.72 20.85 -20.84
N TRP A 756 -2.31 19.67 -20.62
CA TRP A 756 -3.47 19.20 -21.36
C TRP A 756 -4.57 18.78 -20.40
N VAL A 757 -5.84 19.09 -20.71
CA VAL A 757 -6.97 18.84 -19.80
C VAL A 757 -8.21 18.37 -20.55
N GLU A 758 -8.83 17.31 -20.06
CA GLU A 758 -10.14 16.80 -20.52
C GLU A 758 -11.23 17.07 -19.48
N ALA A 759 -12.44 17.38 -19.94
CA ALA A 759 -13.64 17.41 -19.11
C ALA A 759 -14.17 15.99 -18.97
N VAL A 760 -14.61 15.58 -17.78
CA VAL A 760 -15.10 14.22 -17.49
C VAL A 760 -16.47 14.28 -16.81
N ASN A 761 -17.47 13.55 -17.31
CA ASN A 761 -18.81 13.54 -16.69
C ASN A 761 -18.91 12.51 -15.55
N ALA A 762 -20.06 12.48 -14.84
CA ALA A 762 -20.31 11.55 -13.73
C ALA A 762 -20.24 10.06 -14.13
N GLN A 763 -20.46 9.74 -15.41
CA GLN A 763 -20.37 8.40 -16.00
C GLN A 763 -18.94 8.04 -16.43
N GLY A 764 -17.96 8.94 -16.25
CA GLY A 764 -16.56 8.73 -16.63
C GLY A 764 -16.22 9.00 -18.10
N CYS A 765 -17.19 9.42 -18.93
CA CYS A 765 -16.92 9.91 -20.28
C CYS A 765 -16.00 11.12 -20.25
N TYR A 766 -15.04 11.19 -21.17
CA TYR A 766 -14.12 12.33 -21.33
C TYR A 766 -14.30 13.06 -22.68
N SER A 767 -13.90 14.33 -22.75
CA SER A 767 -13.94 15.11 -23.99
C SER A 767 -13.02 14.50 -25.07
N LEU A 768 -13.49 14.37 -26.30
CA LEU A 768 -12.78 13.65 -27.38
C LEU A 768 -11.42 14.26 -27.75
N THR A 769 -11.22 15.54 -27.42
CA THR A 769 -9.92 16.21 -27.43
C THR A 769 -9.61 16.76 -26.05
N ARG A 770 -8.31 16.82 -25.73
CA ARG A 770 -7.80 17.58 -24.58
C ARG A 770 -7.56 19.03 -25.01
N THR A 771 -7.91 19.96 -24.14
CA THR A 771 -7.57 21.38 -24.33
C THR A 771 -6.15 21.61 -23.86
N ALA A 772 -5.36 22.35 -24.65
CA ALA A 772 -4.05 22.86 -24.24
C ALA A 772 -4.20 24.08 -23.31
N VAL A 773 -3.43 24.11 -22.22
CA VAL A 773 -3.32 25.25 -21.29
C VAL A 773 -1.84 25.54 -21.08
N THR A 774 -1.40 26.76 -21.37
CA THR A 774 0.03 27.11 -21.31
C THR A 774 0.37 27.95 -20.08
N LEU A 775 1.50 27.63 -19.45
CA LEU A 775 2.22 28.52 -18.55
C LEU A 775 3.39 29.16 -19.32
N THR A 776 3.36 30.47 -19.51
CA THR A 776 4.50 31.22 -20.07
C THR A 776 5.33 31.79 -18.94
N VAL A 777 6.58 31.37 -18.83
CA VAL A 777 7.56 31.90 -17.87
C VAL A 777 8.50 32.84 -18.60
N TYR A 778 8.44 34.13 -18.30
CA TYR A 778 9.36 35.14 -18.81
C TYR A 778 10.68 35.14 -18.02
N PRO A 779 11.82 35.50 -18.65
CA PRO A 779 13.03 35.81 -17.91
C PRO A 779 12.78 37.03 -17.01
N VAL A 780 13.30 36.99 -15.78
CA VAL A 780 13.47 38.22 -15.01
C VAL A 780 14.59 39.07 -15.62
N PRO A 781 14.56 40.40 -15.47
CA PRO A 781 15.78 41.19 -15.56
C PRO A 781 16.80 40.75 -14.49
N ASP A 782 18.06 41.02 -14.75
CA ASP A 782 19.21 40.86 -13.86
C ASP A 782 19.95 42.20 -13.88
N VAL A 783 19.85 42.98 -12.80
CA VAL A 783 20.39 44.34 -12.73
C VAL A 783 21.63 44.44 -11.85
N LEU A 784 22.67 45.10 -12.38
CA LEU A 784 23.89 45.41 -11.65
C LEU A 784 24.38 46.85 -11.93
N ALA A 785 25.05 47.45 -10.94
CA ALA A 785 25.63 48.77 -11.05
C ALA A 785 26.96 48.75 -11.82
N ASN A 786 26.87 48.78 -13.16
CA ASN A 786 27.99 48.64 -14.08
C ASN A 786 29.03 49.77 -13.95
N SER A 787 28.58 51.02 -13.72
CA SER A 787 29.48 52.08 -13.29
C SER A 787 28.84 52.99 -12.24
N VAL A 788 29.64 53.37 -11.26
CA VAL A 788 29.28 54.27 -10.16
C VAL A 788 30.31 55.38 -10.08
N VAL A 789 29.86 56.62 -10.23
CA VAL A 789 30.66 57.84 -10.12
C VAL A 789 30.26 58.53 -8.81
N ASN A 790 31.21 58.56 -7.88
CA ASN A 790 31.09 59.22 -6.59
C ASN A 790 31.06 60.75 -6.72
N VAL A 791 30.54 61.45 -5.71
CA VAL A 791 30.46 62.92 -5.77
C VAL A 791 31.85 63.55 -5.71
N THR A 792 32.08 64.62 -6.47
CA THR A 792 33.44 65.16 -6.68
C THR A 792 33.98 65.97 -5.49
N CYS A 793 33.10 66.41 -4.59
CA CYS A 793 33.39 67.19 -3.39
C CYS A 793 32.45 66.77 -2.26
N VAL A 794 32.77 67.15 -1.02
CA VAL A 794 31.82 67.00 0.11
C VAL A 794 30.55 67.80 -0.18
N GLY A 795 29.38 67.18 0.01
CA GLY A 795 28.08 67.86 -0.01
C GLY A 795 27.58 68.38 -1.37
N VAL A 796 28.19 67.98 -2.49
CA VAL A 796 27.64 68.26 -3.84
C VAL A 796 26.88 67.04 -4.37
N ASN A 797 25.75 67.27 -5.05
CA ASN A 797 24.91 66.19 -5.58
C ASN A 797 25.19 65.98 -7.08
N ASN A 798 26.40 65.51 -7.41
CA ASN A 798 26.82 65.26 -8.80
C ASN A 798 27.24 63.80 -9.08
N GLY A 799 26.82 62.86 -8.22
CA GLY A 799 27.05 61.44 -8.43
C GLY A 799 26.25 60.92 -9.63
N GLN A 800 26.75 59.89 -10.29
CA GLN A 800 26.13 59.25 -11.45
C GLN A 800 26.23 57.74 -11.32
N VAL A 801 25.22 57.03 -11.80
CA VAL A 801 25.22 55.56 -11.87
C VAL A 801 24.71 55.14 -13.23
N THR A 802 25.43 54.25 -13.90
CA THR A 802 24.92 53.53 -15.07
C THR A 802 24.71 52.08 -14.70
N LEU A 803 23.46 51.64 -14.83
CA LEU A 803 23.06 50.27 -14.62
C LEU A 803 23.30 49.46 -15.90
N GLN A 804 23.65 48.19 -15.73
CA GLN A 804 23.52 47.18 -16.76
C GLN A 804 22.34 46.28 -16.37
N THR A 805 21.46 46.03 -17.32
CA THR A 805 20.37 45.06 -17.19
C THR A 805 20.57 43.98 -18.23
N THR A 806 20.81 42.77 -17.75
CA THR A 806 20.84 41.53 -18.52
C THR A 806 19.52 40.77 -18.33
N GLY A 807 19.22 39.79 -19.19
CA GLY A 807 17.92 39.11 -19.15
C GLY A 807 16.73 40.03 -19.43
N GLY A 808 15.56 39.67 -18.89
CA GLY A 808 14.31 40.41 -19.00
C GLY A 808 13.79 40.63 -20.43
N THR A 809 12.77 41.48 -20.54
CA THR A 809 12.10 41.89 -21.77
C THR A 809 12.36 43.37 -22.06
N PRO A 810 13.02 43.72 -23.18
CA PRO A 810 13.42 45.11 -23.47
C PRO A 810 12.27 46.12 -23.44
N ALA A 811 12.64 47.37 -23.09
CA ALA A 811 11.79 48.45 -22.54
C ALA A 811 11.65 48.37 -21.00
N PHE A 812 12.75 48.67 -20.32
CA PHE A 812 12.87 48.70 -18.86
C PHE A 812 12.49 50.07 -18.27
N SER A 813 12.02 50.05 -17.01
CA SER A 813 11.84 51.22 -16.15
C SER A 813 12.55 51.01 -14.81
N TYR A 814 13.00 52.10 -14.20
CA TYR A 814 13.94 52.09 -13.08
C TYR A 814 13.36 52.95 -11.94
N GLN A 815 12.86 52.32 -10.89
CA GLN A 815 12.33 52.97 -9.69
C GLN A 815 13.40 52.98 -8.59
N TRP A 816 13.71 54.16 -8.06
CA TRP A 816 14.74 54.32 -7.03
C TRP A 816 14.14 54.52 -5.64
N SER A 817 14.87 54.10 -4.60
CA SER A 817 14.44 54.12 -3.20
C SER A 817 14.19 55.52 -2.61
N ASP A 818 14.61 56.59 -3.29
CA ASP A 818 14.30 57.99 -2.97
C ASP A 818 13.12 58.55 -3.79
N GLY A 819 12.36 57.68 -4.46
CA GLY A 819 11.10 58.02 -5.14
C GLY A 819 11.23 58.47 -6.59
N LEU A 820 12.45 58.53 -7.15
CA LEU A 820 12.66 58.87 -8.55
C LEU A 820 12.38 57.67 -9.48
N ASN A 821 11.57 57.88 -10.52
CA ASN A 821 11.35 56.89 -11.59
C ASN A 821 12.00 57.38 -12.89
N THR A 822 12.77 56.54 -13.57
CA THR A 822 13.40 56.84 -14.88
C THR A 822 13.20 55.71 -15.89
N THR A 823 13.32 56.02 -17.19
CA THR A 823 13.44 55.03 -18.29
C THR A 823 14.88 54.89 -18.80
N SER A 824 15.77 55.77 -18.35
CA SER A 824 17.22 55.69 -18.58
C SER A 824 17.87 54.77 -17.53
N ALA A 825 18.74 53.88 -18.01
CA ALA A 825 19.65 53.07 -17.18
C ALA A 825 20.76 53.91 -16.52
N THR A 826 21.06 55.10 -17.06
CA THR A 826 21.94 56.09 -16.41
C THR A 826 21.12 57.08 -15.60
N ARG A 827 21.41 57.17 -14.30
CA ARG A 827 20.93 58.21 -13.38
C ARG A 827 22.06 59.20 -13.07
N ASN A 828 21.71 60.48 -13.01
CA ASN A 828 22.64 61.59 -12.73
C ASN A 828 22.21 62.37 -11.46
N SER A 829 23.07 63.28 -11.02
CA SER A 829 22.81 64.25 -9.94
C SER A 829 22.45 63.63 -8.59
N MET A 830 23.06 62.47 -8.28
CA MET A 830 22.85 61.76 -7.02
C MET A 830 23.65 62.40 -5.87
N ALA A 831 23.07 62.38 -4.68
CA ALA A 831 23.73 62.77 -3.43
C ALA A 831 24.58 61.61 -2.89
N PRO A 832 25.54 61.85 -1.97
CA PRO A 832 26.19 60.75 -1.27
C PRO A 832 25.20 60.01 -0.36
N GLY A 833 25.16 58.68 -0.45
CA GLY A 833 24.20 57.84 0.27
C GLY A 833 24.02 56.45 -0.33
N ASN A 834 23.22 55.63 0.35
CA ASN A 834 22.82 54.29 -0.11
C ASN A 834 21.45 54.36 -0.77
N TYR A 835 21.33 53.73 -1.93
CA TYR A 835 20.12 53.65 -2.74
C TYR A 835 19.86 52.19 -3.13
N THR A 836 18.60 51.87 -3.40
CA THR A 836 18.22 50.66 -4.15
C THR A 836 17.49 51.10 -5.41
N VAL A 837 17.74 50.42 -6.52
CA VAL A 837 16.94 50.56 -7.75
C VAL A 837 16.21 49.25 -8.02
N THR A 838 14.90 49.32 -8.21
CA THR A 838 14.07 48.25 -8.76
C THR A 838 13.94 48.47 -10.26
N VAL A 839 14.26 47.46 -11.05
CA VAL A 839 14.12 47.48 -12.51
C VAL A 839 12.95 46.61 -12.92
N THR A 840 11.98 47.21 -13.61
CA THR A 840 10.77 46.56 -14.11
C THR A 840 10.83 46.49 -15.64
N ASP A 841 10.69 45.28 -16.20
CA ASP A 841 10.72 45.03 -17.64
C ASP A 841 9.35 45.24 -18.33
N ALA A 842 9.30 45.09 -19.65
CA ALA A 842 8.08 45.28 -20.44
C ALA A 842 6.94 44.29 -20.12
N ASN A 843 7.25 43.16 -19.48
CA ASN A 843 6.31 42.14 -19.02
C ASN A 843 6.01 42.27 -17.51
N SER A 844 6.41 43.37 -16.87
CA SER A 844 6.29 43.63 -15.43
C SER A 844 7.11 42.69 -14.52
N CYS A 845 8.14 42.03 -15.06
CA CYS A 845 9.11 41.28 -14.28
C CYS A 845 10.14 42.20 -13.63
N THR A 846 10.47 41.93 -12.36
CA THR A 846 11.26 42.84 -11.51
C THR A 846 12.50 42.18 -10.92
N ASP A 847 13.56 42.97 -10.79
CA ASP A 847 14.76 42.68 -10.01
C ASP A 847 15.29 43.98 -9.37
N SER A 848 16.22 43.91 -8.40
CA SER A 848 16.71 45.10 -7.71
C SER A 848 18.18 45.08 -7.31
N ALA A 849 18.89 46.17 -7.60
CA ALA A 849 20.30 46.37 -7.27
C ALA A 849 20.53 47.39 -6.15
N PRO A 850 21.40 47.10 -5.16
CA PRO A 850 21.90 48.10 -4.22
C PRO A 850 22.98 48.98 -4.88
N VAL A 851 23.02 50.26 -4.51
CA VAL A 851 23.87 51.29 -5.12
C VAL A 851 24.37 52.23 -4.02
N THR A 852 25.68 52.49 -3.94
CA THR A 852 26.26 53.40 -2.93
C THR A 852 27.03 54.52 -3.61
N ILE A 853 26.70 55.78 -3.29
CA ILE A 853 27.44 56.97 -3.71
C ILE A 853 28.26 57.47 -2.52
N ALA A 854 29.59 57.43 -2.66
CA ALA A 854 30.52 57.97 -1.67
C ALA A 854 30.90 59.43 -1.95
N GLN A 855 31.56 60.08 -0.99
CA GLN A 855 32.13 61.44 -1.10
C GLN A 855 33.60 61.49 -0.64
N PRO A 856 34.39 62.51 -1.02
CA PRO A 856 35.81 62.60 -0.66
C PRO A 856 36.05 62.97 0.81
N PRO A 857 37.21 62.62 1.39
CA PRO A 857 37.63 63.06 2.73
C PRO A 857 38.10 64.53 2.76
N PHE A 858 38.06 65.15 3.94
CA PHE A 858 38.47 66.54 4.16
C PHE A 858 40.00 66.71 4.28
N ILE A 859 40.51 67.92 3.97
CA ILE A 859 41.93 68.31 4.10
C ILE A 859 42.01 69.68 4.81
N ASN A 860 43.00 69.89 5.68
CA ASN A 860 43.15 71.13 6.46
C ASN A 860 44.63 71.46 6.74
N ASN A 861 45.01 72.74 6.74
CA ASN A 861 46.41 73.21 6.88
C ASN A 861 46.63 73.97 8.20
N GLY A 862 47.55 73.51 9.05
CA GLY A 862 47.97 74.18 10.28
C GLY A 862 49.21 73.52 10.90
N VAL A 863 49.73 74.07 12.00
CA VAL A 863 50.93 73.54 12.69
C VAL A 863 50.50 72.71 13.91
N LEU A 864 50.93 71.45 13.98
CA LEU A 864 50.55 70.49 15.03
C LEU A 864 51.55 70.51 16.18
N VAL A 865 51.15 71.03 17.35
CA VAL A 865 51.98 71.00 18.56
C VAL A 865 51.61 69.78 19.40
N LYS A 866 52.46 68.75 19.42
CA LYS A 866 52.28 67.59 20.30
C LYS A 866 52.91 67.88 21.66
N VAL A 867 52.11 67.78 22.73
CA VAL A 867 52.61 67.97 24.10
C VAL A 867 52.47 66.65 24.86
N LYS A 868 53.52 66.27 25.60
CA LYS A 868 53.45 65.17 26.57
C LYS A 868 53.85 65.63 27.96
N VAL A 869 53.01 65.28 28.93
CA VAL A 869 53.11 65.63 30.35
C VAL A 869 53.50 64.39 31.15
N PHE A 870 54.46 64.51 32.07
CA PHE A 870 54.91 63.43 32.95
C PHE A 870 54.89 63.86 34.42
N LEU A 871 54.31 63.04 35.30
CA LEU A 871 54.28 63.24 36.77
C LEU A 871 55.48 62.57 37.44
N GLN A 872 55.96 63.11 38.57
CA GLN A 872 57.18 62.62 39.24
C GLN A 872 57.10 62.65 40.78
N GLY A 873 56.21 61.83 41.35
CA GLY A 873 56.08 61.57 42.80
C GLY A 873 56.07 60.07 43.10
N ALA A 874 56.65 59.66 44.23
CA ALA A 874 57.03 58.27 44.50
C ALA A 874 55.88 57.37 45.00
N TYR A 875 55.77 56.16 44.43
CA TYR A 875 55.82 54.87 45.15
C TYR A 875 56.13 53.75 44.15
N ALA A 876 56.63 52.59 44.61
CA ALA A 876 57.04 51.48 43.75
C ALA A 876 56.03 50.33 43.77
N GLY A 877 55.69 49.81 42.58
CA GLY A 877 54.90 48.58 42.39
C GLY A 877 53.42 48.82 42.06
N SER A 878 52.86 47.89 41.27
CA SER A 878 51.54 47.97 40.62
C SER A 878 51.38 49.10 39.57
N GLY A 879 50.41 48.95 38.67
CA GLY A 879 50.20 49.86 37.53
C GLY A 879 48.92 50.71 37.65
N LEU A 880 48.52 51.28 36.50
CA LEU A 880 47.34 52.14 36.27
C LEU A 880 47.46 53.61 36.71
N MET A 881 47.58 54.52 35.73
CA MET A 881 47.31 55.96 35.91
C MET A 881 45.79 56.29 35.98
N SER A 882 44.92 55.35 36.38
CA SER A 882 43.46 55.56 36.42
C SER A 882 42.87 55.73 37.83
N THR A 883 43.56 55.32 38.89
CA THR A 883 42.93 55.13 40.22
C THR A 883 43.00 56.35 41.15
N GLN A 884 44.04 57.20 41.08
CA GLN A 884 44.13 58.39 41.94
C GLN A 884 43.38 59.63 41.43
N LEU A 885 43.10 59.73 40.12
CA LEU A 885 42.31 60.84 39.55
C LEU A 885 40.79 60.55 39.49
N ALA A 886 40.39 59.26 39.50
CA ALA A 886 38.99 58.87 39.62
C ALA A 886 38.40 59.06 41.04
N ALA A 887 39.22 59.32 42.06
CA ALA A 887 38.78 59.36 43.45
C ALA A 887 38.00 60.64 43.84
N ASN A 888 38.14 61.74 43.09
CA ASN A 888 37.47 63.03 43.36
C ASN A 888 36.27 63.26 42.42
N ASN A 889 35.21 62.49 42.62
CA ASN A 889 33.95 62.61 41.88
C ASN A 889 33.27 63.98 42.07
N TYR A 890 33.46 64.90 41.11
CA TYR A 890 32.69 66.14 41.01
C TYR A 890 32.49 66.60 39.55
N LEU A 891 31.53 65.98 38.85
CA LEU A 891 30.72 66.62 37.80
C LEU A 891 29.25 66.15 37.93
N PRO A 892 28.23 67.00 37.66
CA PRO A 892 26.85 66.75 38.09
C PRO A 892 25.91 66.23 36.98
N ASN A 893 24.68 65.86 37.37
CA ASN A 893 23.61 65.34 36.52
C ASN A 893 23.15 66.28 35.38
N ASN A 894 22.55 65.67 34.36
CA ASN A 894 21.81 66.29 33.25
C ASN A 894 20.94 67.49 33.65
N GLN A 895 21.41 68.72 33.39
CA GLN A 895 20.59 69.91 33.11
C GLN A 895 21.31 70.79 32.06
N PRO A 896 20.59 71.37 31.08
CA PRO A 896 21.18 72.32 30.14
C PRO A 896 21.37 73.68 30.81
N TYR A 897 22.60 74.19 30.82
CA TYR A 897 22.90 75.52 31.36
C TYR A 897 22.68 76.61 30.31
N GLY A 898 21.75 77.52 30.59
CA GLY A 898 21.46 78.68 29.72
C GLY A 898 22.56 79.75 29.74
N PRO A 899 22.49 80.74 28.83
CA PRO A 899 23.55 81.73 28.62
C PRO A 899 23.66 82.74 29.77
N GLY A 900 24.55 82.46 30.72
CA GLY A 900 24.98 83.37 31.79
C GLY A 900 26.45 83.75 31.63
N THR A 901 26.76 85.04 31.71
CA THR A 901 28.09 85.59 31.40
C THR A 901 29.19 85.13 32.35
N LEU A 902 30.07 84.24 31.87
CA LEU A 902 31.54 84.27 31.98
C LEU A 902 32.08 83.05 31.20
N TRP A 903 33.34 83.06 30.76
CA TRP A 903 33.94 82.07 29.83
C TRP A 903 33.41 82.10 28.39
N ASN A 904 33.81 83.13 27.64
CA ASN A 904 33.56 83.19 26.20
C ASN A 904 34.58 82.35 25.40
N TYR A 905 34.49 81.02 25.52
CA TYR A 905 35.12 80.04 24.63
C TYR A 905 34.16 78.85 24.44
N PRO A 906 33.88 78.42 23.20
CA PRO A 906 33.01 77.26 22.97
C PRO A 906 33.67 75.98 23.45
N GLY A 907 33.01 75.28 24.38
CA GLY A 907 33.26 73.86 24.59
C GLY A 907 32.71 73.04 23.41
N PRO A 908 33.23 71.83 23.16
CA PRO A 908 32.74 70.99 22.06
C PRO A 908 31.38 70.37 22.39
N GLU A 909 30.30 70.95 21.87
CA GLU A 909 28.99 70.29 21.79
C GLU A 909 29.00 69.14 20.75
N CYS A 910 29.87 68.14 20.92
CA CYS A 910 29.89 66.92 20.08
C CYS A 910 30.78 65.76 20.62
N VAL A 911 30.70 65.43 21.92
CA VAL A 911 31.34 64.19 22.46
C VAL A 911 30.40 63.50 23.46
N ASN A 912 29.62 62.50 22.99
CA ASN A 912 28.63 61.80 23.82
C ASN A 912 29.19 60.63 24.65
N THR A 913 30.48 60.32 24.53
CA THR A 913 31.19 59.33 25.36
C THR A 913 32.64 59.76 25.55
N ILE A 914 33.07 59.97 26.80
CA ILE A 914 34.48 60.21 27.12
C ILE A 914 35.23 58.87 27.07
N PRO A 915 36.27 58.71 26.24
CA PRO A 915 37.07 57.49 26.20
C PRO A 915 37.75 57.23 27.55
N ALA A 916 37.79 55.96 27.99
CA ALA A 916 38.28 55.55 29.31
C ALA A 916 39.78 55.80 29.59
N ASN A 917 40.50 56.36 28.61
CA ASN A 917 41.89 56.80 28.72
C ASN A 917 42.06 58.33 28.76
N ILE A 918 40.98 59.12 28.74
CA ILE A 918 41.02 60.58 29.00
C ILE A 918 40.88 60.81 30.51
N VAL A 919 41.68 61.74 31.04
CA VAL A 919 41.81 62.01 32.48
C VAL A 919 41.29 63.39 32.87
N ASP A 920 41.55 64.42 32.04
CA ASP A 920 40.94 65.74 32.23
C ASP A 920 41.00 66.59 30.95
N TRP A 921 40.33 67.73 30.95
CA TRP A 921 40.50 68.78 29.96
C TRP A 921 41.61 69.75 30.36
N VAL A 922 42.37 70.23 29.38
CA VAL A 922 43.46 71.19 29.56
C VAL A 922 43.40 72.29 28.51
N LEU A 923 44.00 73.43 28.83
CA LEU A 923 44.17 74.55 27.91
C LEU A 923 45.64 74.65 27.51
N VAL A 924 45.92 74.47 26.22
CA VAL A 924 47.26 74.70 25.66
C VAL A 924 47.32 76.13 25.14
N GLU A 925 48.21 76.94 25.70
CA GLU A 925 48.46 78.31 25.28
C GLU A 925 49.86 78.41 24.65
N VAL A 926 49.96 79.03 23.48
CA VAL A 926 51.24 79.43 22.89
C VAL A 926 51.46 80.92 23.13
N ARG A 927 52.68 81.27 23.52
CA ARG A 927 53.06 82.54 24.16
C ARG A 927 54.30 83.14 23.48
N SER A 928 54.41 84.47 23.53
CA SER A 928 55.56 85.18 22.96
C SER A 928 56.87 84.80 23.66
N SER A 929 57.92 84.58 22.89
CA SER A 929 59.30 84.41 23.40
C SER A 929 59.87 85.70 23.98
N ALA A 930 59.44 86.88 23.49
CA ALA A 930 59.89 88.18 24.00
C ALA A 930 59.26 88.57 25.35
N ASN A 931 58.09 87.98 25.69
CA ASN A 931 57.48 88.10 27.01
C ASN A 931 56.54 86.92 27.24
N SER A 932 56.95 85.99 28.12
CA SER A 932 56.21 84.77 28.42
C SER A 932 54.84 85.00 29.04
N ALA A 933 54.51 86.20 29.55
CA ALA A 933 53.17 86.56 30.02
C ALA A 933 52.14 86.67 28.88
N THR A 934 52.57 87.03 27.66
CA THR A 934 51.69 87.31 26.52
C THR A 934 51.28 86.04 25.78
N VAL A 935 49.99 85.69 25.83
CA VAL A 935 49.40 84.61 25.02
C VAL A 935 49.09 85.11 23.61
N LEU A 936 49.45 84.32 22.60
CA LEU A 936 49.19 84.61 21.19
C LEU A 936 47.98 83.81 20.67
N GLU A 937 47.95 82.51 20.95
CA GLU A 937 46.81 81.63 20.64
C GLU A 937 46.62 80.63 21.77
N ARG A 938 45.36 80.20 21.99
CA ARG A 938 45.00 79.18 22.98
C ARG A 938 43.99 78.20 22.40
N ARG A 939 44.11 76.93 22.76
CA ARG A 939 43.24 75.84 22.31
C ARG A 939 42.86 74.94 23.49
N ALA A 940 41.60 74.53 23.54
CA ALA A 940 41.15 73.47 24.44
C ALA A 940 41.60 72.11 23.90
N ALA A 941 41.97 71.23 24.81
CA ALA A 941 42.61 69.95 24.51
C ALA A 941 42.28 68.92 25.61
N LEU A 942 42.49 67.64 25.33
CA LEU A 942 42.26 66.55 26.30
C LEU A 942 43.59 65.97 26.76
N LEU A 943 43.71 65.61 28.04
CA LEU A 943 44.87 64.93 28.60
C LEU A 943 44.57 63.43 28.76
N ARG A 944 45.41 62.58 28.16
CA ARG A 944 45.34 61.12 28.28
C ARG A 944 46.06 60.58 29.52
N ASN A 945 45.67 59.39 29.95
CA ASN A 945 46.28 58.62 31.04
C ASN A 945 47.68 58.07 30.72
N ASP A 946 48.18 58.25 29.49
CA ASP A 946 49.56 58.01 29.09
C ASP A 946 50.41 59.29 29.08
N GLY A 947 49.83 60.42 29.48
CA GLY A 947 50.44 61.76 29.53
C GLY A 947 50.33 62.58 28.24
N ILE A 948 49.80 62.02 27.14
CA ILE A 948 49.72 62.74 25.86
C ILE A 948 48.56 63.72 25.87
N VAL A 949 48.80 64.95 25.42
CA VAL A 949 47.77 65.94 25.14
C VAL A 949 47.29 65.77 23.70
N THR A 950 45.97 65.61 23.52
CA THR A 950 45.31 65.48 22.22
C THR A 950 44.45 66.68 21.89
N ASP A 951 44.08 66.82 20.62
CA ASP A 951 42.91 67.61 20.26
C ASP A 951 41.63 67.04 20.89
N LEU A 952 40.52 67.74 20.68
CA LEU A 952 39.20 67.37 21.21
C LEU A 952 38.62 66.10 20.55
N ASN A 953 39.24 65.59 19.48
CA ASN A 953 38.88 64.35 18.79
C ASN A 953 39.75 63.16 19.21
N GLY A 954 40.70 63.35 20.15
CA GLY A 954 41.60 62.30 20.64
C GLY A 954 42.87 62.08 19.79
N SER A 955 43.14 62.93 18.79
CA SER A 955 44.35 62.87 17.96
C SER A 955 45.56 63.49 18.67
N ALA A 956 46.72 62.84 18.61
CA ALA A 956 47.91 63.27 19.37
C ALA A 956 48.45 64.64 18.90
N GLY A 957 48.40 65.63 19.80
CA GLY A 957 48.76 67.02 19.55
C GLY A 957 47.60 67.93 19.17
N VAL A 958 47.87 69.23 19.21
CA VAL A 958 46.88 70.30 19.11
C VAL A 958 47.27 71.23 17.96
N LEU A 959 46.35 71.49 17.04
CA LEU A 959 46.59 72.32 15.86
C LEU A 959 46.46 73.81 16.21
N PHE A 960 47.47 74.60 15.85
CA PHE A 960 47.49 76.06 15.99
C PHE A 960 47.61 76.73 14.61
N GLY A 961 46.91 77.85 14.43
CA GLY A 961 46.79 78.55 13.14
C GLY A 961 47.66 79.80 12.99
N THR A 962 48.15 80.37 14.09
CA THR A 962 48.95 81.62 14.12
C THR A 962 50.46 81.39 14.16
N LEU A 963 50.91 80.14 14.23
CA LEU A 963 52.31 79.79 14.41
C LEU A 963 53.09 79.90 13.09
N THR A 964 54.17 80.67 13.10
CA THR A 964 55.05 80.87 11.94
C THR A 964 56.32 80.03 12.10
N PRO A 965 56.64 79.09 11.18
CA PRO A 965 57.88 78.31 11.24
C PRO A 965 59.13 79.20 11.33
N GLY A 966 60.15 78.73 12.05
CA GLY A 966 61.37 79.51 12.34
C GLY A 966 61.25 80.51 13.49
N VAL A 967 60.04 80.79 14.01
CA VAL A 967 59.84 81.68 15.17
C VAL A 967 59.86 80.88 16.48
N ALA A 968 60.41 81.47 17.53
CA ALA A 968 60.44 80.91 18.88
C ALA A 968 59.25 81.35 19.73
N TYR A 969 58.68 80.41 20.48
CA TYR A 969 57.50 80.61 21.33
C TYR A 969 57.64 79.84 22.65
N HIS A 970 57.08 80.36 23.75
CA HIS A 970 56.83 79.51 24.91
C HIS A 970 55.52 78.74 24.70
N VAL A 971 55.45 77.50 25.17
CA VAL A 971 54.19 76.75 25.26
C VAL A 971 53.87 76.53 26.74
N SER A 972 52.60 76.71 27.13
CA SER A 972 52.14 76.36 28.48
C SER A 972 50.87 75.55 28.48
N VAL A 973 50.81 74.52 29.33
CA VAL A 973 49.59 73.73 29.59
C VAL A 973 49.00 74.16 30.93
N LYS A 974 47.71 74.46 30.94
CA LYS A 974 46.94 74.86 32.12
C LYS A 974 45.80 73.91 32.41
N HIS A 975 45.51 73.75 33.69
CA HIS A 975 44.38 73.01 34.24
C HIS A 975 43.63 73.90 35.23
N ARG A 976 42.30 73.94 35.11
CA ARG A 976 41.31 74.53 36.04
C ARG A 976 41.81 75.73 36.87
N ASN A 977 42.31 76.78 36.20
CA ASN A 977 42.78 78.06 36.77
C ASN A 977 44.03 78.05 37.66
N HIS A 978 44.74 76.93 37.82
CA HIS A 978 46.03 76.92 38.52
C HIS A 978 47.19 77.38 37.62
N VAL A 979 48.33 77.70 38.24
CA VAL A 979 49.55 78.18 37.54
C VAL A 979 50.10 77.06 36.65
N GLY A 980 49.80 77.12 35.36
CA GLY A 980 50.23 76.13 34.38
C GLY A 980 51.72 76.17 34.11
N LEU A 981 52.28 75.00 33.77
CA LEU A 981 53.70 74.88 33.45
C LEU A 981 54.00 75.54 32.11
N LEU A 982 55.01 76.41 32.10
CA LEU A 982 55.61 77.04 30.93
C LEU A 982 56.82 76.21 30.47
N SER A 983 57.09 76.14 29.17
CA SER A 983 58.39 75.66 28.68
C SER A 983 59.52 76.53 29.25
N ALA A 984 60.52 75.90 29.88
CA ALA A 984 61.57 76.59 30.64
C ALA A 984 62.38 77.59 29.79
N ALA A 985 62.53 77.28 28.49
CA ALA A 985 62.98 78.19 27.44
C ALA A 985 61.90 78.34 26.36
N PRO A 986 61.92 79.40 25.53
CA PRO A 986 61.12 79.46 24.32
C PRO A 986 61.67 78.48 23.28
N VAL A 987 60.78 77.74 22.62
CA VAL A 987 61.14 76.70 21.65
C VAL A 987 60.93 77.22 20.23
N THR A 988 61.97 77.15 19.41
CA THR A 988 61.93 77.52 17.98
C THR A 988 61.22 76.45 17.16
N LEU A 989 60.25 76.86 16.35
CA LEU A 989 59.61 75.96 15.39
C LEU A 989 60.62 75.57 14.29
N PRO A 990 60.87 74.27 14.04
CA PRO A 990 61.57 73.85 12.83
C PRO A 990 60.72 74.19 11.59
N ASN A 991 61.32 74.15 10.39
CA ASN A 991 60.61 74.37 9.12
C ASN A 991 59.65 73.22 8.72
N ALA A 992 59.20 72.41 9.68
CA ALA A 992 58.22 71.35 9.52
C ALA A 992 56.89 71.73 10.19
N THR A 993 55.78 71.19 9.71
CA THR A 993 54.42 71.52 10.18
C THR A 993 54.05 70.91 11.54
N ALA A 994 55.02 70.42 12.32
CA ALA A 994 54.79 69.86 13.65
C ALA A 994 55.91 70.20 14.64
N LEU A 995 55.54 70.34 15.91
CA LEU A 995 56.44 70.57 17.04
C LEU A 995 56.15 69.56 18.15
N ASP A 996 57.10 68.67 18.43
CA ASP A 996 57.01 67.70 19.52
C ASP A 996 57.70 68.26 20.77
N LEU A 997 56.93 68.47 21.84
CA LEU A 997 57.36 69.23 23.03
C LEU A 997 57.05 68.44 24.31
N THR A 998 58.09 67.96 24.99
CA THR A 998 57.95 67.23 26.26
C THR A 998 58.04 68.21 27.43
N VAL A 999 57.05 68.18 28.33
CA VAL A 999 56.98 69.03 29.52
C VAL A 999 56.90 68.15 30.77
N ALA A 1000 58.01 68.00 31.48
CA ALA A 1000 58.03 67.33 32.78
C ALA A 1000 57.30 68.20 33.83
N ALA A 1001 56.38 67.61 34.60
CA ALA A 1001 55.43 68.34 35.42
C ALA A 1001 55.23 67.69 36.79
N ASN A 1002 55.89 68.21 37.82
CA ASN A 1002 55.75 67.64 39.16
C ASN A 1002 54.50 68.15 39.88
N ILE A 1003 53.37 67.45 39.69
CA ILE A 1003 52.11 67.71 40.41
C ILE A 1003 52.11 66.94 41.74
N ASN A 1004 52.83 67.47 42.74
CA ASN A 1004 52.57 67.11 44.12
C ASN A 1004 51.18 67.63 44.51
N ASN A 1005 50.26 66.72 44.83
CA ASN A 1005 48.95 67.10 45.34
C ASN A 1005 49.07 67.38 46.84
N SER A 1006 48.69 68.59 47.24
CA SER A 1006 48.98 69.21 48.55
C SER A 1006 50.46 69.52 48.83
N SER A 1007 50.67 70.17 49.97
CA SER A 1007 51.94 70.61 50.53
C SER A 1007 52.90 69.47 50.90
N THR A 1008 54.18 69.85 51.05
CA THR A 1008 55.31 69.13 51.67
C THR A 1008 56.28 68.34 50.77
N GLN A 1009 57.56 68.68 50.92
CA GLN A 1009 58.79 67.84 50.93
C GLN A 1009 58.91 66.75 49.84
N ALA A 1010 59.84 66.77 48.89
CA ALA A 1010 61.18 67.37 48.81
C ALA A 1010 62.14 66.92 49.93
N ALA A 1011 62.78 65.75 49.76
CA ALA A 1011 63.86 65.28 50.63
C ALA A 1011 64.79 64.24 49.95
N SER A 1012 66.12 64.47 50.07
CA SER A 1012 67.20 63.45 50.12
C SER A 1012 67.58 62.73 48.79
N LEU A 1013 68.85 62.41 48.45
CA LEU A 1013 70.20 62.62 49.04
C LEU A 1013 71.14 63.18 47.92
N SER A 1014 72.24 63.92 48.09
CA SER A 1014 73.33 63.99 49.10
C SER A 1014 74.21 62.73 49.19
N GLY A 1015 74.99 62.37 48.17
CA GLY A 1015 76.37 62.87 47.94
C GLY A 1015 77.37 61.70 48.12
N GLY A 1016 78.62 61.72 47.64
CA GLY A 1016 79.38 62.67 46.82
C GLY A 1016 80.84 62.20 46.61
N ALA A 1017 81.71 63.05 46.04
CA ALA A 1017 83.17 62.85 45.85
C ALA A 1017 83.60 61.73 44.86
N ALA A 1018 84.77 61.76 44.18
CA ALA A 1018 85.83 62.77 43.99
C ALA A 1018 86.47 62.58 42.58
N GLY A 1019 87.18 63.55 41.98
CA GLY A 1019 87.40 64.96 42.34
C GLY A 1019 88.69 65.54 41.71
N MET A 1020 88.86 66.88 41.85
CA MET A 1020 90.14 67.62 41.77
C MET A 1020 90.82 67.75 40.37
N PHE A 1021 91.47 68.85 39.98
CA PHE A 1021 91.91 70.08 40.68
C PHE A 1021 91.89 71.31 39.73
N ALA A 1022 91.62 72.51 40.30
CA ALA A 1022 92.05 73.89 39.91
C ALA A 1022 91.98 74.37 38.43
N GLY A 1023 91.62 75.62 38.10
CA GLY A 1023 91.21 76.81 38.88
C GLY A 1023 90.53 77.83 37.92
N ASP A 1024 89.62 78.70 38.37
CA ASP A 1024 89.86 80.00 39.05
C ASP A 1024 90.59 81.04 38.17
N LEU A 1025 90.17 82.31 38.04
CA LEU A 1025 89.10 83.08 38.71
C LEU A 1025 88.72 84.35 37.88
N TYR A 1026 87.75 85.15 38.37
CA TYR A 1026 87.17 86.40 37.81
C TYR A 1026 86.25 86.25 36.57
N GLY A 1027 85.10 86.93 36.46
CA GLY A 1027 84.35 87.72 37.46
C GLY A 1027 83.19 88.54 36.85
N ASN A 1028 81.99 88.48 37.47
CA ASN A 1028 80.73 89.17 37.12
C ASN A 1028 80.11 88.85 35.73
N GLY A 1029 78.82 88.52 35.58
CA GLY A 1029 77.74 88.27 36.56
C GLY A 1029 76.37 88.06 35.88
N ILE A 1030 75.37 87.60 36.66
CA ILE A 1030 73.95 87.39 36.28
C ILE A 1030 73.62 86.13 35.43
N ILE A 1031 73.58 84.99 36.12
CA ILE A 1031 72.43 84.05 36.22
C ILE A 1031 71.91 83.33 34.94
N ASN A 1032 72.17 82.01 34.92
CA ASN A 1032 71.35 80.90 34.39
C ASN A 1032 71.12 80.74 32.87
N TYR A 1033 72.11 80.15 32.19
CA TYR A 1033 72.08 78.76 31.70
C TYR A 1033 70.84 77.88 32.01
N PHE A 1034 70.48 76.83 31.24
CA PHE A 1034 71.23 76.09 30.20
C PHE A 1034 70.37 75.75 28.98
N ASP A 1035 71.01 75.60 27.81
CA ASP A 1035 70.42 75.19 26.54
C ASP A 1035 70.29 73.67 26.35
N TYR A 1036 69.55 73.29 25.29
CA TYR A 1036 69.35 71.92 24.83
C TYR A 1036 70.62 71.25 24.29
N ALA A 1037 70.64 69.91 24.32
CA ALA A 1037 71.34 69.10 23.32
C ALA A 1037 70.37 68.05 22.74
N VAL A 1038 70.33 67.94 21.42
CA VAL A 1038 69.45 67.04 20.66
C VAL A 1038 70.30 65.98 19.96
N TYR A 1039 69.81 64.73 19.87
CA TYR A 1039 70.26 63.79 18.85
C TYR A 1039 69.09 63.05 18.20
N VAL A 1040 69.29 62.68 16.94
CA VAL A 1040 68.32 62.11 15.98
C VAL A 1040 69.07 61.05 15.15
N ILE A 1041 68.35 60.34 14.26
CA ILE A 1041 68.81 59.49 13.14
C ILE A 1041 68.68 57.97 13.41
N THR A 1042 68.72 57.18 12.33
CA THR A 1042 68.01 55.92 12.09
C THR A 1042 68.96 54.68 12.11
N PRO A 1043 68.78 53.56 11.35
CA PRO A 1043 68.66 52.26 12.02
C PRO A 1043 69.71 51.19 11.63
N PRO A 1044 69.96 50.22 12.54
CA PRO A 1044 70.26 48.84 12.17
C PRO A 1044 69.41 47.83 12.97
N GLY A 1045 69.38 46.56 12.56
CA GLY A 1045 68.56 45.49 13.18
C GLY A 1045 69.35 44.32 13.77
N ILE A 1046 68.70 43.15 13.82
CA ILE A 1046 69.20 41.76 14.09
C ILE A 1046 68.98 41.17 15.51
N ASN A 1047 68.27 40.02 15.52
CA ASN A 1047 68.28 38.87 16.47
C ASN A 1047 67.46 38.79 17.80
N ASN A 1048 66.50 37.84 17.76
CA ASN A 1048 66.30 36.67 18.66
C ASN A 1048 65.43 36.74 19.95
N TYR A 1049 64.88 35.54 20.26
CA TYR A 1049 64.11 35.09 21.44
C TYR A 1049 62.69 35.67 21.63
N MET A 1050 61.71 34.99 22.26
CA MET A 1050 61.29 33.56 22.27
C MET A 1050 60.03 33.41 23.15
N SER A 1051 59.10 32.49 22.82
CA SER A 1051 57.97 32.02 23.68
C SER A 1051 56.93 33.10 24.08
N ALA A 1052 55.76 32.80 24.66
CA ALA A 1052 55.18 31.52 25.14
C ALA A 1052 53.64 31.49 24.96
N ASP A 1053 53.02 30.32 25.22
CA ASP A 1053 51.58 30.05 25.14
C ASP A 1053 50.68 30.77 26.16
N ALA A 1054 49.37 30.85 25.85
CA ALA A 1054 48.28 30.76 26.84
C ALA A 1054 46.94 30.30 26.19
N ASN A 1055 46.65 29.02 26.39
CA ASN A 1055 45.45 28.21 26.03
C ASN A 1055 44.05 28.72 26.46
N LEU A 1056 43.03 27.92 26.10
CA LEU A 1056 41.63 27.83 26.59
C LEU A 1056 40.67 28.92 26.04
N ASP A 1057 39.41 28.68 25.66
CA ASP A 1057 38.57 27.47 25.45
C ASP A 1057 37.47 27.86 24.42
N GLY A 1058 36.66 26.99 23.80
CA GLY A 1058 36.47 25.55 23.98
C GLY A 1058 34.99 25.17 23.95
N ASN A 1059 34.37 25.07 22.76
CA ASN A 1059 33.16 24.26 22.50
C ASN A 1059 32.85 24.17 21.00
N LEU A 1060 32.56 22.95 20.52
CA LEU A 1060 31.87 22.68 19.25
C LEU A 1060 30.45 22.18 19.54
N ASP A 1061 29.55 22.33 18.58
CA ASP A 1061 28.71 21.19 18.16
C ASP A 1061 28.42 21.26 16.65
N LEU A 1062 28.08 20.12 16.03
CA LEU A 1062 27.99 19.94 14.58
C LEU A 1062 26.83 19.02 14.17
N THR A 1063 26.02 19.48 13.21
CA THR A 1063 25.15 18.65 12.34
C THR A 1063 25.10 19.33 10.97
N ASP A 1064 25.83 18.93 9.92
CA ASP A 1064 25.98 17.64 9.21
C ASP A 1064 24.68 17.17 8.50
N PHE A 1065 24.65 16.78 7.21
CA PHE A 1065 25.73 16.59 6.21
C PHE A 1065 25.20 16.66 4.74
N ASN A 1066 25.95 17.33 3.83
CA ASN A 1066 26.42 16.93 2.46
C ASN A 1066 25.51 16.13 1.46
N TRP A 1067 25.77 16.04 0.14
CA TRP A 1067 27.03 15.96 -0.67
C TRP A 1067 26.83 16.59 -2.11
N TYR A 1068 27.38 16.22 -3.29
CA TYR A 1068 28.23 15.10 -3.78
C TYR A 1068 28.98 15.33 -5.15
N ARG A 1069 30.24 15.82 -5.12
CA ARG A 1069 31.35 15.54 -6.13
C ARG A 1069 31.16 15.99 -7.63
N THR A 1070 32.15 16.01 -8.55
CA THR A 1070 33.60 15.62 -8.57
C THR A 1070 34.46 16.34 -9.65
N ASN A 1071 35.79 16.35 -9.42
CA ASN A 1071 36.93 16.24 -10.38
C ASN A 1071 37.25 17.28 -11.49
N ALA A 1072 38.46 17.85 -11.35
CA ALA A 1072 39.49 18.21 -12.37
C ALA A 1072 39.13 19.17 -13.54
N GLY A 1073 39.88 20.25 -13.79
CA GLY A 1073 41.09 20.77 -13.14
C GLY A 1073 41.68 21.99 -13.89
N VAL A 1074 43.01 22.22 -13.77
CA VAL A 1074 43.86 23.24 -14.48
C VAL A 1074 43.99 24.64 -13.80
N ILE A 1075 45.23 24.96 -13.33
CA ILE A 1075 45.87 26.29 -13.07
C ILE A 1075 45.08 27.27 -12.15
N GLY A 1076 45.59 27.89 -11.09
CA GLY A 1076 46.93 28.38 -10.66
C GLY A 1076 46.68 29.75 -9.96
N ILE A 1077 47.41 30.28 -8.98
CA ILE A 1077 48.87 30.52 -8.85
C ILE A 1077 49.19 30.78 -7.35
N ASN A 1078 50.41 30.38 -6.91
CA ASN A 1078 51.23 30.75 -5.73
C ASN A 1078 50.61 31.29 -4.41
N GLN A 1079 50.98 30.80 -3.21
CA GLN A 1079 52.29 30.91 -2.49
C GLN A 1079 52.69 32.37 -2.16
N ILE A 1080 53.20 32.79 -0.98
CA ILE A 1080 53.65 32.19 0.32
C ILE A 1080 53.35 33.27 1.41
N ARG A 1081 53.33 33.06 2.74
CA ARG A 1081 53.78 31.97 3.62
C ARG A 1081 52.94 31.92 4.89
#